data_AF-A0A0K8VCD5-F1
#
_entry.id   AF-A0A0K8VCD5-F1
#
_cell.length_a   1.000
_cell.length_b   1.000
_cell.length_c   1.000
_cell.angle_alpha   90.00
_cell.angle_beta   90.00
_cell.angle_gamma   90.00
#
_symmetry.space_group_name_H-M   'P 1'
#
loop_
_entity.id
_entity.type
_entity.pdbx_description
1 polymer ?
#
loop_
_entity_poly.entity_id
_entity_poly.type
_entity_poly.pdbx_seq_one_letter_code
_entity_poly.pdbx_strand_id
1 'polypeptide(L)'
;MEETKTRRGKIRLPNTPLIRDLVQFFIESELHEHGAYLVDSFIDNNAMVKDWECMTDLLLEEPGINEEVLDNKQESTLIEIMVSSVKQSATGEAPVGRASNRKITLSSKELKAIQDEKVRLTEHFISTLPPLLEKYQADSEKLANLLAVPQYFELDIYTTNRQESNLQALLDKMSYIMSVHTDREVLETCAKTLEYLCSEGSATYTRCDVARSNIIDNAVNKYKDAIDDWRNLIAGEELPNEDEIYNVTISLKVISILYASHNLNPWNLFESIFQDVEECQSKENPGRTLPNEALIYCIEACYFSISWGLYFVENQCESNNVVMVCAELRDNLVKYMAACFELTRDGPTEQIQESAYQSICDILIVFSDQLSKNENENLRSLEYKSTLDEQLILNNFVQHYVFTIKQEVVQDETRIEELHKKRNFLASFCKLIVYNIIPTKSAAGMFKHYVKCYNEYGDIIKATLGKAREINKINFALTLLLSLIAVFKELQQQSENSVISKNSHDFSDLKELAKRFALTFGFDAIKNREPVIALHRAGILFAVGDVPEDPVAAPTRLLFLEVLNEFNNKLLKQDKKVILSFLDRRISPAMPSSRAEEWQPLVLYRNSLLHGETDQAPVAKRAYARKRREHDDEYDDYEYEEDHNDV
;
A
#
# COMPACT_ATOMS: atom_id res chain seq x y z
N MET A 1 16.32 32.50 -40.67
CA MET A 1 15.60 31.22 -40.80
C MET A 1 14.37 31.53 -41.62
N GLU A 2 14.06 30.72 -42.65
CA GLU A 2 12.75 30.83 -43.32
C GLU A 2 11.65 30.60 -42.27
N GLU A 3 10.57 31.38 -42.37
CA GLU A 3 9.41 31.22 -41.48
C GLU A 3 8.70 29.90 -41.82
N THR A 4 8.80 28.90 -40.95
CA THR A 4 8.00 27.68 -41.06
C THR A 4 6.53 28.02 -40.80
N LYS A 5 5.64 27.55 -41.67
CA LYS A 5 4.19 27.81 -41.58
C LYS A 5 3.42 26.50 -41.59
N THR A 6 2.34 26.42 -40.82
CA THR A 6 1.38 25.31 -40.87
C THR A 6 0.73 25.22 -42.25
N ARG A 7 0.04 24.13 -42.55
CA ARG A 7 -0.68 23.97 -43.83
C ARG A 7 -1.70 25.09 -44.09
N ARG A 8 -2.28 25.65 -43.03
CA ARG A 8 -3.24 26.76 -43.07
C ARG A 8 -2.58 28.14 -43.13
N GLY A 9 -1.25 28.20 -43.13
CA GLY A 9 -0.46 29.44 -43.24
C GLY A 9 -0.18 30.14 -41.90
N LYS A 10 -0.51 29.54 -40.76
CA LYS A 10 -0.13 30.05 -39.44
C LYS A 10 1.39 29.93 -39.27
N ILE A 11 2.06 30.99 -38.80
CA ILE A 11 3.51 30.96 -38.57
C ILE A 11 3.77 30.12 -37.31
N ARG A 12 4.69 29.15 -37.38
CA ARG A 12 5.12 28.35 -36.23
C ARG A 12 5.84 29.23 -35.20
N LEU A 13 5.66 28.90 -33.93
CA LEU A 13 6.27 29.65 -32.84
C LEU A 13 7.81 29.48 -32.81
N PRO A 14 8.56 30.45 -32.29
CA PRO A 14 10.03 30.41 -32.34
C PRO A 14 10.67 29.18 -31.69
N ASN A 15 10.02 28.61 -30.67
CA ASN A 15 10.51 27.45 -29.95
C ASN A 15 10.19 26.10 -30.63
N THR A 16 9.44 26.09 -31.74
CA THR A 16 9.03 24.84 -32.42
C THR A 16 10.20 23.91 -32.73
N PRO A 17 11.33 24.35 -33.31
CA PRO A 17 12.46 23.46 -33.57
C PRO A 17 13.06 22.87 -32.29
N LEU A 18 13.17 23.68 -31.23
CA LEU A 18 13.76 23.25 -29.96
C LEU A 18 12.91 22.20 -29.25
N ILE A 19 11.58 22.33 -29.32
CA ILE A 19 10.67 21.33 -28.75
C ILE A 19 10.76 20.01 -29.52
N ARG A 20 10.89 20.06 -30.85
CA ARG A 20 11.10 18.85 -31.67
C ARG A 20 12.43 18.17 -31.33
N ASP A 21 13.50 18.95 -31.19
CA ASP A 21 14.81 18.42 -30.78
C ASP A 21 14.75 17.81 -29.37
N LEU A 22 14.00 18.42 -28.43
CA LEU A 22 13.81 17.87 -27.09
C LEU A 22 13.08 16.52 -27.10
N VAL A 23 12.02 16.40 -27.91
CA VAL A 23 11.29 15.15 -28.09
C VAL A 23 12.20 14.08 -28.70
N GLN A 24 12.97 14.43 -29.73
CA GLN A 24 13.89 13.50 -30.36
C GLN A 24 14.99 13.05 -29.39
N PHE A 25 15.57 13.99 -28.64
CA PHE A 25 16.55 13.70 -27.61
C PHE A 25 16.03 12.72 -26.55
N PHE A 26 14.80 12.92 -26.08
CA PHE A 26 14.20 12.02 -25.09
C PHE A 26 14.05 10.60 -25.67
N ILE A 27 13.52 10.48 -26.88
CA ILE A 27 13.31 9.20 -27.57
C ILE A 27 14.63 8.45 -27.80
N GLU A 28 15.69 9.16 -28.22
CA GLU A 28 17.00 8.57 -28.52
C GLU A 28 17.80 8.22 -27.26
N SER A 29 17.51 8.86 -26.13
CA SER A 29 18.26 8.62 -24.90
C SER A 29 18.02 7.23 -24.32
N GLU A 30 16.80 6.68 -24.48
CA GLU A 30 16.36 5.38 -23.94
C GLU A 30 16.67 5.18 -22.44
N LEU A 31 16.83 6.28 -21.68
CA LEU A 31 17.16 6.24 -20.24
C LEU A 31 15.92 6.19 -19.34
N HIS A 32 14.83 6.80 -19.78
CA HIS A 32 13.59 6.93 -19.01
C HIS A 32 12.38 6.77 -19.91
N GLU A 33 11.33 6.13 -19.38
CA GLU A 33 10.05 5.96 -20.08
C GLU A 33 9.12 7.16 -19.91
N HIS A 34 9.30 7.95 -18.85
CA HIS A 34 8.41 9.06 -18.46
C HIS A 34 9.13 10.42 -18.51
N GLY A 35 8.41 11.48 -18.84
CA GLY A 35 8.97 12.81 -19.12
C GLY A 35 9.34 13.63 -17.87
N ALA A 36 8.87 13.20 -16.69
CA ALA A 36 8.96 13.99 -15.45
C ALA A 36 10.40 14.39 -15.07
N TYR A 37 11.37 13.47 -15.14
CA TYR A 37 12.77 13.76 -14.77
C TYR A 37 13.49 14.65 -15.78
N LEU A 38 13.11 14.54 -17.07
CA LEU A 38 13.62 15.42 -18.11
C LEU A 38 13.13 16.84 -17.84
N VAL A 39 11.81 17.01 -17.67
CA VAL A 39 11.20 18.32 -17.40
C VAL A 39 11.82 18.96 -16.17
N ASP A 40 11.93 18.25 -15.05
CA ASP A 40 12.54 18.75 -13.82
C ASP A 40 13.96 19.31 -14.03
N SER A 41 14.74 18.64 -14.88
CA SER A 41 16.12 19.07 -15.17
C SER A 41 16.19 20.36 -15.99
N PHE A 42 15.12 20.70 -16.74
CA PHE A 42 15.07 21.88 -17.61
C PHE A 42 14.18 23.02 -17.11
N ILE A 43 13.22 22.76 -16.22
CA ILE A 43 12.10 23.67 -15.91
C ILE A 43 12.53 25.04 -15.37
N ASP A 44 13.63 25.08 -14.60
CA ASP A 44 14.17 26.32 -14.01
C ASP A 44 15.12 27.07 -14.97
N ASN A 45 15.75 26.35 -15.91
CA ASN A 45 16.84 26.88 -16.73
C ASN A 45 16.42 27.16 -18.18
N ASN A 46 15.27 26.65 -18.62
CA ASN A 46 14.85 26.76 -20.00
C ASN A 46 13.34 27.01 -20.11
N ALA A 47 12.95 28.21 -20.56
CA ALA A 47 11.54 28.59 -20.65
C ALA A 47 10.74 27.76 -21.67
N MET A 48 11.41 27.09 -22.63
CA MET A 48 10.74 26.34 -23.70
C MET A 48 9.89 25.18 -23.19
N VAL A 49 10.25 24.57 -22.05
CA VAL A 49 9.46 23.47 -21.45
C VAL A 49 8.11 23.93 -20.90
N LYS A 50 7.91 25.25 -20.75
CA LYS A 50 6.63 25.85 -20.38
C LYS A 50 5.97 26.63 -21.53
N ASP A 51 6.41 26.40 -22.76
CA ASP A 51 5.78 26.95 -23.98
C ASP A 51 4.67 26.02 -24.47
N TRP A 52 3.60 25.93 -23.68
CA TRP A 52 2.46 25.06 -23.95
C TRP A 52 1.72 25.42 -25.24
N GLU A 53 1.74 26.70 -25.65
CA GLU A 53 1.17 27.11 -26.93
C GLU A 53 1.93 26.46 -28.09
N CYS A 54 3.25 26.43 -28.03
CA CYS A 54 4.05 25.75 -29.05
C CYS A 54 3.82 24.23 -29.06
N MET A 55 3.66 23.61 -27.89
CA MET A 55 3.39 22.17 -27.77
C MET A 55 2.02 21.81 -28.34
N THR A 56 0.97 22.54 -27.95
CA THR A 56 -0.39 22.27 -28.45
C THR A 56 -0.56 22.64 -29.92
N ASP A 57 0.14 23.67 -30.42
CA ASP A 57 0.16 24.00 -31.85
C ASP A 57 0.78 22.87 -32.68
N LEU A 58 1.86 22.25 -32.19
CA LEU A 58 2.46 21.07 -32.83
C LEU A 58 1.51 19.86 -32.85
N LEU A 59 0.72 19.68 -31.79
CA LEU A 59 -0.23 18.58 -31.65
C LEU A 59 -1.55 18.82 -32.41
N LEU A 60 -2.00 20.05 -32.61
CA LEU A 60 -3.31 20.35 -33.20
C LEU A 60 -3.25 20.76 -34.66
N GLU A 61 -2.26 21.56 -35.07
CA GLU A 61 -2.20 22.11 -36.42
C GLU A 61 -1.59 21.12 -37.42
N GLU A 62 -2.11 21.16 -38.65
CA GLU A 62 -1.54 20.37 -39.74
C GLU A 62 -0.16 20.89 -40.14
N PRO A 63 0.85 19.99 -40.26
CA PRO A 63 2.20 20.38 -40.60
C PRO A 63 2.27 21.09 -41.96
N GLY A 64 3.17 22.06 -42.07
CA GLY A 64 3.47 22.73 -43.33
C GLY A 64 3.96 21.79 -44.44
N ILE A 65 3.96 22.28 -45.68
CA ILE A 65 4.41 21.50 -46.86
C ILE A 65 5.85 20.99 -46.70
N ASN A 66 6.70 21.74 -45.99
CA ASN A 66 8.11 21.41 -45.75
C ASN A 66 8.37 21.00 -44.29
N GLU A 67 7.33 20.74 -43.50
CA GLU A 67 7.46 20.37 -42.10
C GLU A 67 7.24 18.86 -41.94
N GLU A 68 8.12 18.20 -41.18
CA GLU A 68 7.96 16.79 -40.88
C GLU A 68 6.77 16.55 -39.94
N VAL A 69 5.92 15.60 -40.31
CA VAL A 69 4.79 15.16 -39.49
C VAL A 69 5.33 14.49 -38.23
N LEU A 70 4.75 14.77 -37.06
CA LEU A 70 5.07 14.01 -35.86
C LEU A 70 4.53 12.58 -36.00
N ASP A 71 5.36 11.59 -35.73
CA ASP A 71 4.90 10.21 -35.64
C ASP A 71 4.21 9.94 -34.29
N ASN A 72 3.60 8.75 -34.15
CA ASN A 72 2.85 8.39 -32.95
C ASN A 72 3.69 8.41 -31.66
N LYS A 73 4.98 8.04 -31.73
CA LYS A 73 5.89 8.01 -30.58
C LYS A 73 6.29 9.43 -30.19
N GLN A 74 6.53 10.28 -31.18
CA GLN A 74 6.80 11.70 -30.97
C GLN A 74 5.58 12.43 -30.39
N GLU A 75 4.37 12.14 -30.85
CA GLU A 75 3.13 12.67 -30.27
C GLU A 75 2.95 12.24 -28.80
N SER A 76 3.11 10.94 -28.48
CA SER A 76 3.05 10.45 -27.08
C SER A 76 4.09 11.15 -26.21
N THR A 77 5.33 11.22 -26.67
CA THR A 77 6.44 11.86 -25.94
C THR A 77 6.18 13.35 -25.70
N LEU A 78 5.66 14.06 -26.70
CA LEU A 78 5.35 15.49 -26.58
C LEU A 78 4.23 15.72 -25.56
N ILE A 79 3.19 14.88 -25.55
CA ILE A 79 2.11 14.94 -24.56
C ILE A 79 2.66 14.67 -23.15
N GLU A 80 3.48 13.65 -22.99
CA GLU A 80 4.10 13.29 -21.70
C GLU A 80 4.97 14.44 -21.14
N ILE A 81 5.81 15.06 -21.98
CA ILE A 81 6.61 16.25 -21.61
C ILE A 81 5.70 17.43 -21.23
N MET A 82 4.66 17.67 -22.03
CA MET A 82 3.72 18.77 -21.80
C MET A 82 2.96 18.61 -20.48
N VAL A 83 2.41 17.42 -20.21
CA VAL A 83 1.65 17.14 -18.99
C VAL A 83 2.57 17.16 -17.76
N SER A 84 3.79 16.63 -17.89
CA SER A 84 4.81 16.74 -16.84
C SER A 84 5.16 18.20 -16.51
N SER A 85 5.29 19.07 -17.51
CA SER A 85 5.59 20.48 -17.29
C SER A 85 4.41 21.26 -16.73
N VAL A 86 3.18 20.90 -17.10
CA VAL A 86 1.95 21.41 -16.47
C VAL A 86 1.93 21.07 -14.99
N LYS A 87 2.07 19.77 -14.65
CA LYS A 87 2.03 19.29 -13.27
C LYS A 87 3.06 20.02 -12.41
N GLN A 88 4.33 19.99 -12.83
CA GLN A 88 5.40 20.60 -12.04
C GLN A 88 5.27 22.13 -11.92
N SER A 89 4.78 22.81 -12.96
CA SER A 89 4.54 24.27 -12.89
C SER A 89 3.36 24.62 -11.98
N ALA A 90 2.35 23.76 -11.89
CA ALA A 90 1.15 23.99 -11.10
C ALA A 90 1.29 23.61 -9.62
N THR A 91 2.14 22.62 -9.30
CA THR A 91 2.34 22.15 -7.93
C THR A 91 3.65 22.64 -7.30
N GLY A 92 4.67 22.93 -8.13
CA GLY A 92 6.03 23.20 -7.66
C GLY A 92 6.76 21.97 -7.10
N GLU A 93 6.14 20.79 -7.19
CA GLU A 93 6.70 19.54 -6.65
C GLU A 93 7.64 18.88 -7.65
N ALA A 94 8.86 18.60 -7.21
CA ALA A 94 9.81 17.82 -8.00
C ALA A 94 9.35 16.35 -8.12
N PRO A 95 9.76 15.61 -9.18
CA PRO A 95 9.47 14.20 -9.32
C PRO A 95 9.95 13.37 -8.12
N VAL A 96 9.34 12.20 -7.93
CA VAL A 96 9.68 11.28 -6.84
C VAL A 96 11.19 10.99 -6.86
N GLY A 97 11.85 11.10 -5.71
CA GLY A 97 13.30 10.89 -5.58
C GLY A 97 14.20 12.08 -5.97
N ARG A 98 13.64 13.17 -6.52
CA ARG A 98 14.37 14.44 -6.80
C ARG A 98 14.15 15.52 -5.74
N ALA A 99 13.05 15.45 -4.99
CA ALA A 99 12.75 16.40 -3.93
C ALA A 99 13.86 16.41 -2.86
N SER A 100 14.38 17.60 -2.53
CA SER A 100 15.32 17.76 -1.41
C SER A 100 14.55 17.76 -0.09
N ASN A 101 14.93 16.88 0.86
CA ASN A 101 14.37 16.83 2.22
C ASN A 101 14.46 18.18 2.99
N ARG A 102 15.20 19.17 2.46
CA ARG A 102 15.38 20.51 3.07
C ARG A 102 14.42 21.59 2.54
N LYS A 103 13.62 21.36 1.49
CA LYS A 103 12.67 22.35 0.91
C LYS A 103 11.20 22.07 1.27
N ILE A 104 10.89 21.86 2.54
CA ILE A 104 9.51 21.54 2.98
C ILE A 104 8.60 22.78 2.94
N THR A 105 9.14 23.99 2.91
CA THR A 105 8.35 25.24 2.90
C THR A 105 8.74 26.13 1.71
N LEU A 106 7.81 26.30 0.77
CA LEU A 106 7.91 27.25 -0.33
C LEU A 106 7.80 28.68 0.20
N SER A 107 8.64 29.60 -0.29
CA SER A 107 8.53 31.02 0.03
C SER A 107 7.26 31.62 -0.56
N SER A 108 6.76 32.72 0.02
CA SER A 108 5.60 33.44 -0.53
C SER A 108 5.81 33.90 -1.98
N LYS A 109 7.06 34.12 -2.39
CA LYS A 109 7.40 34.48 -3.78
C LYS A 109 7.25 33.27 -4.71
N GLU A 110 7.70 32.08 -4.29
CA GLU A 110 7.54 30.83 -5.04
C GLU A 110 6.06 30.44 -5.14
N LEU A 111 5.31 30.52 -4.05
CA LEU A 111 3.86 30.27 -4.05
C LEU A 111 3.12 31.19 -5.02
N LYS A 112 3.48 32.48 -5.04
CA LYS A 112 2.90 33.42 -6.00
C LYS A 112 3.27 33.05 -7.44
N ALA A 113 4.53 32.69 -7.70
CA ALA A 113 4.95 32.29 -9.04
C ALA A 113 4.21 31.03 -9.52
N ILE A 114 4.01 30.04 -8.64
CA ILE A 114 3.22 28.83 -8.94
C ILE A 114 1.77 29.21 -9.27
N GLN A 115 1.16 30.12 -8.49
CA GLN A 115 -0.19 30.58 -8.78
C GLN A 115 -0.28 31.33 -10.11
N ASP A 116 0.68 32.21 -10.42
CA ASP A 116 0.73 32.94 -11.68
C ASP A 116 0.88 31.97 -12.88
N GLU A 117 1.68 30.91 -12.72
CA GLU A 117 1.82 29.83 -13.70
C GLU A 117 0.53 29.01 -13.86
N LYS A 118 -0.16 28.71 -12.75
CA LYS A 118 -1.45 28.02 -12.73
C LYS A 118 -2.52 28.80 -13.49
N VAL A 119 -2.56 30.12 -13.35
CA VAL A 119 -3.45 30.99 -14.13
C VAL A 119 -3.10 30.90 -15.62
N ARG A 120 -1.82 31.06 -15.97
CA ARG A 120 -1.33 31.05 -17.36
C ARG A 120 -1.64 29.73 -18.08
N LEU A 121 -1.38 28.58 -17.45
CA LEU A 121 -1.69 27.29 -18.04
C LEU A 121 -3.19 27.08 -18.19
N THR A 122 -3.99 27.54 -17.20
CA THR A 122 -5.45 27.38 -17.23
C THR A 122 -6.04 28.16 -18.40
N GLU A 123 -5.65 29.43 -18.56
CA GLU A 123 -6.11 30.28 -19.67
C GLU A 123 -5.81 29.67 -21.04
N HIS A 124 -4.65 29.01 -21.18
CA HIS A 124 -4.28 28.31 -22.40
C HIS A 124 -5.15 27.05 -22.63
N PHE A 125 -5.09 26.10 -21.69
CA PHE A 125 -5.65 24.76 -21.88
C PHE A 125 -7.17 24.70 -21.82
N ILE A 126 -7.86 25.68 -21.22
CA ILE A 126 -9.32 25.78 -21.31
C ILE A 126 -9.79 25.72 -22.77
N SER A 127 -9.04 26.33 -23.69
CA SER A 127 -9.43 26.40 -25.11
C SER A 127 -8.86 25.26 -25.96
N THR A 128 -7.67 24.78 -25.63
CA THR A 128 -6.93 23.80 -26.46
C THR A 128 -7.15 22.35 -26.03
N LEU A 129 -7.56 22.10 -24.78
CA LEU A 129 -7.73 20.74 -24.27
C LEU A 129 -8.92 19.99 -24.91
N PRO A 130 -10.14 20.55 -25.06
CA PRO A 130 -11.23 19.79 -25.67
C PRO A 130 -10.93 19.31 -27.11
N PRO A 131 -10.28 20.11 -27.98
CA PRO A 131 -9.77 19.63 -29.27
C PRO A 131 -8.69 18.54 -29.16
N LEU A 132 -7.78 18.62 -28.19
CA LEU A 132 -6.76 17.58 -27.97
C LEU A 132 -7.40 16.25 -27.57
N LEU A 133 -8.35 16.27 -26.63
CA LEU A 133 -9.11 15.09 -26.23
C LEU A 133 -9.84 14.47 -27.43
N GLU A 134 -10.45 15.29 -28.29
CA GLU A 134 -11.10 14.80 -29.51
C GLU A 134 -10.11 14.14 -30.49
N LYS A 135 -8.94 14.76 -30.70
CA LYS A 135 -7.92 14.24 -31.64
C LYS A 135 -7.35 12.90 -31.17
N TYR A 136 -7.07 12.77 -29.87
CA TYR A 136 -6.37 11.63 -29.30
C TYR A 136 -7.29 10.64 -28.57
N GLN A 137 -8.62 10.76 -28.72
CA GLN A 137 -9.60 9.90 -28.04
C GLN A 137 -9.40 8.39 -28.28
N ALA A 138 -8.78 7.97 -29.37
CA ALA A 138 -8.60 6.54 -29.66
C ALA A 138 -7.37 5.91 -28.95
N ASP A 139 -6.49 6.74 -28.37
CA ASP A 139 -5.23 6.31 -27.77
C ASP A 139 -5.29 6.47 -26.25
N SER A 140 -5.39 5.36 -25.52
CA SER A 140 -5.63 5.37 -24.07
C SER A 140 -4.52 6.07 -23.28
N GLU A 141 -3.25 5.86 -23.64
CA GLU A 141 -2.10 6.43 -22.93
C GLU A 141 -2.07 7.95 -23.09
N LYS A 142 -2.20 8.44 -24.33
CA LYS A 142 -2.29 9.88 -24.61
C LYS A 142 -3.51 10.51 -23.92
N LEU A 143 -4.65 9.81 -23.97
CA LEU A 143 -5.91 10.31 -23.43
C LEU A 143 -5.87 10.41 -21.91
N ALA A 144 -5.34 9.41 -21.20
CA ALA A 144 -5.16 9.45 -19.75
C ALA A 144 -4.31 10.66 -19.33
N ASN A 145 -3.16 10.86 -20.00
CA ASN A 145 -2.29 12.00 -19.75
C ASN A 145 -3.00 13.35 -19.96
N LEU A 146 -3.73 13.52 -21.06
CA LEU A 146 -4.48 14.75 -21.35
C LEU A 146 -5.63 14.98 -20.35
N LEU A 147 -6.33 13.92 -19.93
CA LEU A 147 -7.43 14.00 -18.97
C LEU A 147 -6.97 14.46 -17.58
N ALA A 148 -5.70 14.28 -17.22
CA ALA A 148 -5.16 14.75 -15.95
C ALA A 148 -4.96 16.28 -15.90
N VAL A 149 -4.84 16.95 -17.06
CA VAL A 149 -4.52 18.39 -17.14
C VAL A 149 -5.49 19.30 -16.37
N PRO A 150 -6.83 19.12 -16.41
CA PRO A 150 -7.76 19.97 -15.67
C PRO A 150 -7.61 19.91 -14.15
N GLN A 151 -7.02 18.84 -13.60
CA GLN A 151 -6.75 18.72 -12.16
C GLN A 151 -5.79 19.81 -11.65
N TYR A 152 -5.10 20.50 -12.57
CA TYR A 152 -4.19 21.59 -12.28
C TYR A 152 -4.78 22.98 -12.57
N PHE A 153 -6.05 23.09 -12.95
CA PHE A 153 -6.66 24.37 -13.34
C PHE A 153 -7.03 25.26 -12.15
N GLU A 154 -7.04 26.57 -12.36
CA GLU A 154 -7.73 27.52 -11.49
C GLU A 154 -9.19 27.66 -11.92
N LEU A 155 -10.11 26.97 -11.24
CA LEU A 155 -11.50 26.79 -11.70
C LEU A 155 -12.27 28.10 -11.83
N ASP A 156 -11.93 29.11 -11.02
CA ASP A 156 -12.58 30.41 -11.05
C ASP A 156 -12.46 31.09 -12.42
N ILE A 157 -11.38 30.79 -13.16
CA ILE A 157 -11.12 31.34 -14.51
C ILE A 157 -12.26 31.01 -15.49
N TYR A 158 -12.93 29.87 -15.30
CA TYR A 158 -14.08 29.52 -16.14
C TYR A 158 -15.19 30.57 -16.06
N THR A 159 -15.37 31.20 -14.90
CA THR A 159 -16.40 32.22 -14.68
C THR A 159 -15.86 33.64 -14.87
N THR A 160 -14.67 33.95 -14.38
CA THR A 160 -14.10 35.31 -14.48
C THR A 160 -13.82 35.69 -15.93
N ASN A 161 -13.37 34.74 -16.74
CA ASN A 161 -13.05 34.95 -18.16
C ASN A 161 -14.19 34.52 -19.11
N ARG A 162 -15.38 34.22 -18.58
CA ARG A 162 -16.58 33.80 -19.36
C ARG A 162 -16.30 32.63 -20.30
N GLN A 163 -15.67 31.59 -19.76
CA GLN A 163 -15.28 30.38 -20.48
C GLN A 163 -16.24 29.22 -20.20
N GLU A 164 -17.48 29.50 -19.80
CA GLU A 164 -18.44 28.47 -19.41
C GLU A 164 -18.83 27.56 -20.58
N SER A 165 -18.70 28.02 -21.83
CA SER A 165 -18.86 27.18 -23.02
C SER A 165 -17.75 26.15 -23.18
N ASN A 166 -16.50 26.52 -22.84
CA ASN A 166 -15.36 25.61 -22.89
C ASN A 166 -15.42 24.60 -21.73
N LEU A 167 -15.92 25.01 -20.57
CA LEU A 167 -16.26 24.08 -19.50
C LEU A 167 -17.29 23.04 -19.97
N GLN A 168 -18.36 23.48 -20.63
CA GLN A 168 -19.36 22.55 -21.16
C GLN A 168 -18.75 21.58 -22.17
N ALA A 169 -17.92 22.07 -23.10
CA ALA A 169 -17.24 21.23 -24.07
C ALA A 169 -16.35 20.17 -23.40
N LEU A 170 -15.62 20.53 -22.34
CA LEU A 170 -14.82 19.57 -21.56
C LEU A 170 -15.72 18.51 -20.90
N LEU A 171 -16.79 18.93 -20.22
CA LEU A 171 -17.73 18.01 -19.56
C LEU A 171 -18.40 17.05 -20.56
N ASP A 172 -18.77 17.54 -21.74
CA ASP A 172 -19.34 16.71 -22.80
C ASP A 172 -18.34 15.66 -23.31
N LYS A 173 -17.06 16.03 -23.46
CA LYS A 173 -15.99 15.07 -23.83
C LYS A 173 -15.75 14.05 -22.73
N MET A 174 -15.68 14.46 -21.48
CA MET A 174 -15.54 13.54 -20.34
C MET A 174 -16.72 12.57 -20.23
N SER A 175 -17.95 13.06 -20.43
CA SER A 175 -19.15 12.22 -20.43
C SER A 175 -19.13 11.20 -21.56
N TYR A 176 -18.70 11.60 -22.76
CA TYR A 176 -18.55 10.68 -23.87
C TYR A 176 -17.47 9.63 -23.58
N ILE A 177 -16.29 10.04 -23.11
CA ILE A 177 -15.17 9.15 -22.78
C ILE A 177 -15.59 8.10 -21.76
N MET A 178 -16.21 8.52 -20.64
CA MET A 178 -16.70 7.61 -19.60
C MET A 178 -17.72 6.59 -20.14
N SER A 179 -18.43 6.93 -21.23
CA SER A 179 -19.45 6.07 -21.81
C SER A 179 -18.94 5.05 -22.83
N VAL A 180 -17.75 5.27 -23.44
CA VAL A 180 -17.24 4.45 -24.55
C VAL A 180 -15.89 3.79 -24.28
N HIS A 181 -15.09 4.32 -23.35
CA HIS A 181 -13.77 3.76 -23.05
C HIS A 181 -13.86 2.56 -22.11
N THR A 182 -12.88 1.66 -22.28
CA THR A 182 -12.74 0.44 -21.47
C THR A 182 -11.45 0.38 -20.68
N ASP A 183 -10.50 1.27 -20.99
CA ASP A 183 -9.21 1.32 -20.33
C ASP A 183 -9.34 1.81 -18.87
N ARG A 184 -8.69 1.12 -17.93
CA ARG A 184 -8.84 1.43 -16.49
C ARG A 184 -8.24 2.79 -16.16
N GLU A 185 -7.07 3.11 -16.69
CA GLU A 185 -6.34 4.34 -16.36
C GLU A 185 -7.06 5.58 -16.93
N VAL A 186 -7.60 5.48 -18.15
CA VAL A 186 -8.44 6.53 -18.75
C VAL A 186 -9.67 6.80 -17.88
N LEU A 187 -10.41 5.75 -17.49
CA LEU A 187 -11.64 5.89 -16.71
C LEU A 187 -11.36 6.43 -15.31
N GLU A 188 -10.32 5.94 -14.63
CA GLU A 188 -9.90 6.44 -13.31
C GLU A 188 -9.46 7.91 -13.38
N THR A 189 -8.69 8.29 -14.40
CA THR A 189 -8.26 9.67 -14.58
C THR A 189 -9.46 10.58 -14.88
N CYS A 190 -10.40 10.13 -15.71
CA CYS A 190 -11.64 10.84 -15.97
C CYS A 190 -12.47 11.05 -14.69
N ALA A 191 -12.61 10.00 -13.86
CA ALA A 191 -13.34 10.07 -12.59
C ALA A 191 -12.69 11.03 -11.59
N LYS A 192 -11.35 11.00 -11.43
CA LYS A 192 -10.57 11.93 -10.59
C LYS A 192 -10.64 13.36 -11.09
N THR A 193 -10.57 13.56 -12.41
CA THR A 193 -10.72 14.90 -12.99
C THR A 193 -12.13 15.45 -12.75
N LEU A 194 -13.15 14.60 -12.84
CA LEU A 194 -14.53 14.99 -12.55
C LEU A 194 -14.71 15.35 -11.06
N GLU A 195 -14.05 14.62 -10.16
CA GLU A 195 -14.00 14.93 -8.72
C GLU A 195 -13.41 16.32 -8.49
N TYR A 196 -12.25 16.63 -9.08
CA TYR A 196 -11.63 17.95 -8.99
C TYR A 196 -12.55 19.07 -9.51
N LEU A 197 -13.16 18.87 -10.67
CA LEU A 197 -14.10 19.83 -11.27
C LEU A 197 -15.34 20.07 -10.39
N CYS A 198 -15.71 19.11 -9.54
CA CYS A 198 -16.81 19.18 -8.58
C CYS A 198 -16.34 19.61 -7.17
N SER A 199 -15.23 20.34 -7.05
CA SER A 199 -14.78 20.90 -5.77
C SER A 199 -15.82 21.82 -5.15
N GLU A 200 -16.25 21.52 -3.92
CA GLU A 200 -17.23 22.33 -3.18
C GLU A 200 -16.73 23.77 -3.01
N GLY A 201 -17.64 24.74 -3.18
CA GLY A 201 -17.32 26.17 -3.09
C GLY A 201 -16.83 26.81 -4.40
N SER A 202 -16.48 26.01 -5.43
CA SER A 202 -16.19 26.54 -6.77
C SER A 202 -17.43 27.19 -7.40
N ALA A 203 -17.25 28.31 -8.11
CA ALA A 203 -18.31 28.96 -8.87
C ALA A 203 -18.87 28.07 -10.02
N THR A 204 -18.11 27.06 -10.45
CA THR A 204 -18.53 26.09 -11.48
C THR A 204 -19.24 24.86 -10.92
N TYR A 205 -19.27 24.68 -9.59
CA TYR A 205 -19.71 23.46 -8.91
C TYR A 205 -21.05 22.94 -9.43
N THR A 206 -22.11 23.77 -9.43
CA THR A 206 -23.46 23.34 -9.84
C THR A 206 -23.49 22.74 -11.25
N ARG A 207 -22.71 23.30 -12.18
CA ARG A 207 -22.68 22.79 -13.56
C ARG A 207 -21.93 21.46 -13.65
N CYS A 208 -20.79 21.37 -12.98
CA CYS A 208 -20.00 20.15 -12.92
C CYS A 208 -20.78 19.02 -12.23
N ASP A 209 -21.51 19.33 -11.16
CA ASP A 209 -22.32 18.36 -10.41
C ASP A 209 -23.49 17.80 -11.23
N VAL A 210 -24.14 18.64 -12.04
CA VAL A 210 -25.17 18.15 -12.99
C VAL A 210 -24.55 17.19 -14.01
N ALA A 211 -23.38 17.51 -14.57
CA ALA A 211 -22.67 16.60 -15.47
C ALA A 211 -22.27 15.30 -14.77
N ARG A 212 -21.75 15.39 -13.53
CA ARG A 212 -21.42 14.24 -12.69
C ARG A 212 -22.63 13.33 -12.48
N SER A 213 -23.75 13.90 -12.07
CA SER A 213 -25.00 13.16 -11.84
C SER A 213 -25.46 12.43 -13.11
N ASN A 214 -25.44 13.10 -14.27
CA ASN A 214 -25.80 12.48 -15.54
C ASN A 214 -24.85 11.35 -15.96
N ILE A 215 -23.54 11.52 -15.74
CA ILE A 215 -22.54 10.47 -16.01
C ILE A 215 -22.81 9.24 -15.13
N ILE A 216 -23.06 9.46 -13.84
CA ILE A 216 -23.39 8.38 -12.90
C ILE A 216 -24.71 7.71 -13.28
N ASP A 217 -25.77 8.47 -13.54
CA ASP A 217 -27.06 7.92 -13.97
C ASP A 217 -26.92 7.01 -15.20
N ASN A 218 -26.15 7.45 -16.21
CA ASN A 218 -25.89 6.65 -17.40
C ASN A 218 -25.12 5.36 -17.08
N ALA A 219 -24.10 5.42 -16.23
CA ALA A 219 -23.35 4.23 -15.81
C ALA A 219 -24.22 3.25 -15.01
N VAL A 220 -25.04 3.77 -14.10
CA VAL A 220 -25.97 2.98 -13.27
C VAL A 220 -27.03 2.30 -14.13
N ASN A 221 -27.60 2.99 -15.10
CA ASN A 221 -28.58 2.39 -16.01
C ASN A 221 -27.95 1.28 -16.85
N LYS A 222 -26.75 1.50 -17.40
CA LYS A 222 -26.01 0.46 -18.14
C LYS A 222 -25.72 -0.77 -17.28
N TYR A 223 -25.33 -0.57 -16.01
CA TYR A 223 -25.14 -1.67 -15.06
C TYR A 223 -26.44 -2.43 -14.82
N LYS A 224 -27.53 -1.72 -14.52
CA LYS A 224 -28.85 -2.35 -14.26
C LYS A 224 -29.33 -3.16 -15.45
N ASP A 225 -29.23 -2.61 -16.66
CA ASP A 225 -29.59 -3.33 -17.89
C ASP A 225 -28.72 -4.59 -18.05
N ALA A 226 -27.39 -4.46 -17.91
CA ALA A 226 -26.47 -5.59 -18.09
C ALA A 226 -26.63 -6.69 -17.03
N ILE A 227 -26.84 -6.33 -15.75
CA ILE A 227 -27.01 -7.32 -14.68
C ILE A 227 -28.38 -7.99 -14.73
N ASP A 228 -29.43 -7.26 -15.13
CA ASP A 228 -30.76 -7.84 -15.32
C ASP A 228 -30.75 -8.83 -16.48
N ASP A 229 -30.14 -8.47 -17.62
CA ASP A 229 -29.96 -9.39 -18.75
C ASP A 229 -29.17 -10.64 -18.35
N TRP A 230 -28.05 -10.47 -17.64
CA TRP A 230 -27.26 -11.58 -17.10
C TRP A 230 -28.10 -12.51 -16.23
N ARG A 231 -28.79 -11.95 -15.22
CA ARG A 231 -29.59 -12.74 -14.27
C ARG A 231 -30.78 -13.43 -14.94
N ASN A 232 -31.41 -12.79 -15.93
CA ASN A 232 -32.49 -13.39 -16.70
C ASN A 232 -32.02 -14.60 -17.51
N LEU A 233 -30.85 -14.52 -18.15
CA LEU A 233 -30.25 -15.66 -18.86
C LEU A 233 -29.96 -16.82 -17.92
N ILE A 234 -29.31 -16.54 -16.77
CA ILE A 234 -28.99 -17.55 -15.77
C ILE A 234 -30.26 -18.21 -15.20
N ALA A 235 -31.30 -17.42 -14.91
CA ALA A 235 -32.59 -17.93 -14.44
C ALA A 235 -33.33 -18.75 -15.52
N GLY A 236 -33.14 -18.40 -16.80
CA GLY A 236 -33.61 -19.16 -17.96
C GLY A 236 -32.81 -20.42 -18.27
N GLU A 237 -31.77 -20.73 -17.47
CA GLU A 237 -30.81 -21.81 -17.72
C GLU A 237 -30.01 -21.67 -19.03
N GLU A 238 -29.92 -20.44 -19.54
CA GLU A 238 -29.14 -20.08 -20.72
C GLU A 238 -27.70 -19.73 -20.34
N LEU A 239 -26.77 -19.93 -21.28
CA LEU A 239 -25.36 -19.58 -21.09
C LEU A 239 -25.11 -18.19 -21.69
N PRO A 240 -24.59 -17.22 -20.91
CA PRO A 240 -24.18 -15.93 -21.43
C PRO A 240 -23.08 -16.09 -22.49
N ASN A 241 -23.22 -15.36 -23.60
CA ASN A 241 -22.23 -15.27 -24.66
C ASN A 241 -21.17 -14.20 -24.33
N GLU A 242 -20.22 -13.98 -25.25
CA GLU A 242 -19.12 -13.03 -25.07
C GLU A 242 -19.59 -11.57 -24.89
N ASP A 243 -20.68 -11.16 -25.55
CA ASP A 243 -21.22 -9.81 -25.46
C ASP A 243 -21.84 -9.57 -24.08
N GLU A 244 -22.59 -10.55 -23.54
CA GLU A 244 -23.17 -10.42 -22.18
C GLU A 244 -22.09 -10.44 -21.09
N ILE A 245 -21.07 -11.30 -21.23
CA ILE A 245 -19.90 -11.33 -20.34
C ILE A 245 -19.18 -9.98 -20.38
N TYR A 246 -18.96 -9.44 -21.57
CA TYR A 246 -18.30 -8.15 -21.74
C TYR A 246 -19.12 -7.01 -21.12
N ASN A 247 -20.42 -6.94 -21.41
CA ASN A 247 -21.32 -5.88 -20.95
C ASN A 247 -21.43 -5.82 -19.41
N VAL A 248 -21.59 -6.97 -18.74
CA VAL A 248 -21.66 -7.00 -17.27
C VAL A 248 -20.30 -6.63 -16.65
N THR A 249 -19.19 -7.09 -17.25
CA THR A 249 -17.85 -6.80 -16.74
C THR A 249 -17.50 -5.31 -16.88
N ILE A 250 -17.74 -4.71 -18.05
CA ILE A 250 -17.40 -3.30 -18.27
C ILE A 250 -18.30 -2.36 -17.47
N SER A 251 -19.58 -2.67 -17.34
CA SER A 251 -20.49 -1.82 -16.56
C SER A 251 -20.12 -1.84 -15.08
N LEU A 252 -19.80 -3.01 -14.50
CA LEU A 252 -19.30 -3.12 -13.13
C LEU A 252 -17.94 -2.42 -12.94
N LYS A 253 -17.02 -2.51 -13.91
CA LYS A 253 -15.75 -1.77 -13.91
C LYS A 253 -15.97 -0.26 -13.80
N VAL A 254 -16.85 0.29 -14.64
CA VAL A 254 -17.18 1.72 -14.61
C VAL A 254 -17.81 2.11 -13.26
N ILE A 255 -18.70 1.28 -12.72
CA ILE A 255 -19.31 1.51 -11.40
C ILE A 255 -18.25 1.50 -10.29
N SER A 256 -17.32 0.54 -10.27
CA SER A 256 -16.29 0.48 -9.22
C SER A 256 -15.35 1.70 -9.29
N ILE A 257 -14.95 2.10 -10.51
CA ILE A 257 -14.11 3.29 -10.72
C ILE A 257 -14.83 4.57 -10.30
N LEU A 258 -16.11 4.74 -10.65
CA LEU A 258 -16.88 5.91 -10.22
C LEU A 258 -17.05 5.94 -8.70
N TYR A 259 -17.33 4.80 -8.06
CA TYR A 259 -17.42 4.69 -6.60
C TYR A 259 -16.12 5.07 -5.89
N ALA A 260 -14.96 4.84 -6.51
CA ALA A 260 -13.66 5.18 -5.93
C ALA A 260 -13.46 6.70 -5.74
N SER A 261 -14.18 7.54 -6.48
CA SER A 261 -14.04 9.00 -6.43
C SER A 261 -15.35 9.74 -6.14
N HIS A 262 -16.51 9.08 -6.26
CA HIS A 262 -17.83 9.68 -6.11
C HIS A 262 -18.73 8.81 -5.23
N ASN A 263 -19.57 9.46 -4.42
CA ASN A 263 -20.54 8.75 -3.59
C ASN A 263 -21.76 8.30 -4.41
N LEU A 264 -21.82 7.01 -4.74
CA LEU A 264 -22.93 6.40 -5.50
C LEU A 264 -24.01 5.76 -4.59
N ASN A 265 -23.90 5.86 -3.25
CA ASN A 265 -24.90 5.30 -2.34
C ASN A 265 -26.35 5.77 -2.58
N PRO A 266 -26.63 7.02 -3.05
CA PRO A 266 -27.99 7.44 -3.38
C PRO A 266 -28.71 6.58 -4.42
N TRP A 267 -27.98 5.81 -5.24
CA TRP A 267 -28.54 4.90 -6.24
C TRP A 267 -28.87 3.50 -5.72
N ASN A 268 -28.59 3.21 -4.43
CA ASN A 268 -28.93 1.96 -3.73
C ASN A 268 -28.42 0.69 -4.43
N LEU A 269 -27.14 0.69 -4.83
CA LEU A 269 -26.55 -0.42 -5.59
C LEU A 269 -26.02 -1.57 -4.71
N PHE A 270 -25.83 -1.32 -3.40
CA PHE A 270 -25.14 -2.25 -2.51
C PHE A 270 -25.75 -3.66 -2.55
N GLU A 271 -27.06 -3.80 -2.29
CA GLU A 271 -27.71 -5.13 -2.25
C GLU A 271 -27.58 -5.88 -3.59
N SER A 272 -27.76 -5.17 -4.71
CA SER A 272 -27.66 -5.77 -6.03
C SER A 272 -26.24 -6.27 -6.31
N ILE A 273 -25.21 -5.47 -6.02
CA ILE A 273 -23.81 -5.85 -6.27
C ILE A 273 -23.35 -6.92 -5.27
N PHE A 274 -23.76 -6.82 -4.00
CA PHE A 274 -23.38 -7.76 -2.96
C PHE A 274 -23.96 -9.16 -3.19
N GLN A 275 -25.17 -9.27 -3.75
CA GLN A 275 -25.76 -10.54 -4.15
C GLN A 275 -24.78 -11.38 -4.98
N ASP A 276 -24.08 -10.77 -5.95
CA ASP A 276 -23.16 -11.50 -6.82
C ASP A 276 -21.87 -11.94 -6.09
N VAL A 277 -21.46 -11.19 -5.05
CA VAL A 277 -20.34 -11.57 -4.17
C VAL A 277 -20.72 -12.78 -3.31
N GLU A 278 -21.95 -12.84 -2.82
CA GLU A 278 -22.47 -13.96 -2.04
C GLU A 278 -22.67 -15.21 -2.93
N GLU A 279 -23.27 -15.05 -4.11
CA GLU A 279 -23.50 -16.14 -5.05
C GLU A 279 -22.21 -16.79 -5.56
N CYS A 280 -21.12 -16.02 -5.68
CA CYS A 280 -19.79 -16.55 -6.01
C CYS A 280 -19.33 -17.66 -5.05
N GLN A 281 -19.82 -17.65 -3.81
CA GLN A 281 -19.45 -18.64 -2.79
C GLN A 281 -20.33 -19.89 -2.83
N SER A 282 -21.48 -19.80 -3.50
CA SER A 282 -22.42 -20.90 -3.58
C SER A 282 -21.86 -22.04 -4.42
N LYS A 283 -21.78 -23.23 -3.81
CA LYS A 283 -21.38 -24.47 -4.50
C LYS A 283 -22.53 -25.09 -5.30
N GLU A 284 -23.72 -24.50 -5.26
CA GLU A 284 -24.94 -25.08 -5.82
C GLU A 284 -25.04 -24.88 -7.33
N ASN A 285 -24.40 -23.84 -7.90
CA ASN A 285 -24.49 -23.49 -9.32
C ASN A 285 -23.12 -23.20 -9.98
N PRO A 286 -22.21 -24.20 -10.05
CA PRO A 286 -20.90 -24.01 -10.67
C PRO A 286 -21.04 -23.61 -12.15
N GLY A 287 -20.46 -22.47 -12.53
CA GLY A 287 -20.45 -21.96 -13.92
C GLY A 287 -21.59 -21.00 -14.29
N ARG A 288 -22.43 -20.59 -13.32
CA ARG A 288 -23.50 -19.59 -13.50
C ARG A 288 -23.24 -18.27 -12.75
N THR A 289 -22.07 -18.15 -12.13
CA THR A 289 -21.62 -16.96 -11.40
C THR A 289 -21.06 -15.92 -12.37
N LEU A 290 -21.01 -14.65 -11.95
CA LEU A 290 -20.35 -13.60 -12.71
C LEU A 290 -18.91 -13.98 -13.11
N PRO A 291 -18.39 -13.40 -14.21
CA PRO A 291 -16.98 -13.53 -14.57
C PRO A 291 -16.05 -13.11 -13.42
N ASN A 292 -14.91 -13.78 -13.28
CA ASN A 292 -13.97 -13.50 -12.18
C ASN A 292 -13.51 -12.04 -12.15
N GLU A 293 -13.34 -11.40 -13.31
CA GLU A 293 -13.00 -9.98 -13.39
C GLU A 293 -14.13 -9.09 -12.85
N ALA A 294 -15.38 -9.36 -13.24
CA ALA A 294 -16.56 -8.64 -12.76
C ALA A 294 -16.72 -8.75 -11.23
N LEU A 295 -16.44 -9.92 -10.66
CA LEU A 295 -16.48 -10.15 -9.22
C LEU A 295 -15.48 -9.28 -8.43
N ILE A 296 -14.30 -9.01 -8.99
CA ILE A 296 -13.32 -8.08 -8.37
C ILE A 296 -13.93 -6.69 -8.28
N TYR A 297 -14.60 -6.22 -9.34
CA TYR A 297 -15.28 -4.92 -9.34
C TYR A 297 -16.47 -4.89 -8.36
N CYS A 298 -17.18 -6.01 -8.15
CA CYS A 298 -18.21 -6.10 -7.10
C CYS A 298 -17.60 -5.91 -5.69
N ILE A 299 -16.47 -6.55 -5.40
CA ILE A 299 -15.76 -6.41 -4.12
C ILE A 299 -15.29 -4.97 -3.92
N GLU A 300 -14.71 -4.34 -4.95
CA GLU A 300 -14.28 -2.94 -4.94
C GLU A 300 -15.47 -1.98 -4.72
N ALA A 301 -16.58 -2.16 -5.45
CA ALA A 301 -17.75 -1.30 -5.34
C ALA A 301 -18.44 -1.41 -3.97
N CYS A 302 -18.57 -2.63 -3.41
CA CYS A 302 -19.09 -2.82 -2.06
C CYS A 302 -18.18 -2.19 -1.00
N TYR A 303 -16.86 -2.32 -1.15
CA TYR A 303 -15.87 -1.67 -0.28
C TYR A 303 -16.07 -0.14 -0.25
N PHE A 304 -16.17 0.49 -1.42
CA PHE A 304 -16.38 1.93 -1.52
C PHE A 304 -17.76 2.36 -1.01
N SER A 305 -18.81 1.58 -1.27
CA SER A 305 -20.15 1.87 -0.74
C SER A 305 -20.17 1.91 0.80
N ILE A 306 -19.52 0.95 1.45
CA ILE A 306 -19.35 0.92 2.92
C ILE A 306 -18.53 2.11 3.40
N SER A 307 -17.43 2.42 2.70
CA SER A 307 -16.54 3.54 3.06
C SER A 307 -17.25 4.90 2.96
N TRP A 308 -17.99 5.13 1.87
CA TRP A 308 -18.84 6.31 1.71
C TRP A 308 -19.97 6.36 2.73
N GLY A 309 -20.50 5.21 3.13
CA GLY A 309 -21.47 5.09 4.20
C GLY A 309 -20.93 5.63 5.53
N LEU A 310 -19.70 5.26 5.89
CA LEU A 310 -19.06 5.80 7.09
C LEU A 310 -18.82 7.31 6.96
N TYR A 311 -18.26 7.76 5.83
CA TYR A 311 -18.03 9.18 5.59
C TYR A 311 -19.32 10.02 5.74
N PHE A 312 -20.43 9.52 5.18
CA PHE A 312 -21.74 10.16 5.30
C PHE A 312 -22.19 10.24 6.76
N VAL A 313 -22.08 9.15 7.52
CA VAL A 313 -22.46 9.11 8.94
C VAL A 313 -21.62 10.08 9.78
N GLU A 314 -20.32 10.21 9.50
CA GLU A 314 -19.41 11.07 10.27
C GLU A 314 -19.57 12.55 9.94
N ASN A 315 -19.89 12.91 8.68
CA ASN A 315 -19.79 14.29 8.20
C ASN A 315 -21.12 14.93 7.77
N GLN A 316 -22.11 14.13 7.34
CA GLN A 316 -23.29 14.63 6.62
C GLN A 316 -24.63 14.17 7.24
N CYS A 317 -24.63 13.11 8.04
CA CYS A 317 -25.85 12.51 8.55
C CYS A 317 -26.48 13.36 9.68
N GLU A 318 -27.75 13.74 9.49
CA GLU A 318 -28.54 14.40 10.52
C GLU A 318 -28.87 13.46 11.68
N SER A 319 -28.91 14.00 12.92
CA SER A 319 -29.09 13.22 14.15
C SER A 319 -30.38 12.39 14.20
N ASN A 320 -31.42 12.74 13.43
CA ASN A 320 -32.70 12.03 13.44
C ASN A 320 -32.66 10.69 12.68
N ASN A 321 -31.77 10.57 11.69
CA ASN A 321 -31.67 9.37 10.83
C ASN A 321 -30.46 8.50 11.17
N VAL A 322 -29.52 9.01 11.98
CA VAL A 322 -28.25 8.35 12.28
C VAL A 322 -28.39 6.92 12.79
N VAL A 323 -29.41 6.64 13.61
CA VAL A 323 -29.64 5.29 14.18
C VAL A 323 -29.93 4.28 13.07
N MET A 324 -30.84 4.62 12.16
CA MET A 324 -31.26 3.73 11.07
C MET A 324 -30.13 3.54 10.05
N VAL A 325 -29.46 4.64 9.67
CA VAL A 325 -28.35 4.60 8.72
C VAL A 325 -27.15 3.82 9.28
N CYS A 326 -26.81 4.01 10.56
CA CYS A 326 -25.77 3.21 11.21
C CYS A 326 -26.14 1.73 11.29
N ALA A 327 -27.41 1.39 11.55
CA ALA A 327 -27.85 0.00 11.61
C ALA A 327 -27.73 -0.69 10.25
N GLU A 328 -28.16 -0.03 9.17
CA GLU A 328 -28.01 -0.52 7.80
C GLU A 328 -26.54 -0.66 7.40
N LEU A 329 -25.72 0.36 7.68
CA LEU A 329 -24.28 0.31 7.41
C LEU A 329 -23.60 -0.82 8.19
N ARG A 330 -24.01 -1.06 9.45
CA ARG A 330 -23.49 -2.15 10.27
C ARG A 330 -23.85 -3.51 9.69
N ASP A 331 -25.08 -3.69 9.22
CA ASP A 331 -25.51 -4.92 8.56
C ASP A 331 -24.67 -5.17 7.29
N ASN A 332 -24.56 -4.15 6.43
CA ASN A 332 -23.77 -4.19 5.20
C ASN A 332 -22.30 -4.51 5.46
N LEU A 333 -21.71 -3.88 6.47
CA LEU A 333 -20.34 -4.14 6.90
C LEU A 333 -20.15 -5.59 7.34
N VAL A 334 -21.04 -6.12 8.19
CA VAL A 334 -20.89 -7.47 8.75
C VAL A 334 -21.02 -8.53 7.66
N LYS A 335 -22.01 -8.43 6.78
CA LYS A 335 -22.19 -9.39 5.69
C LYS A 335 -21.07 -9.31 4.66
N TYR A 336 -20.60 -8.10 4.33
CA TYR A 336 -19.45 -7.90 3.45
C TYR A 336 -18.16 -8.51 4.02
N MET A 337 -17.87 -8.28 5.30
CA MET A 337 -16.67 -8.82 5.95
C MET A 337 -16.72 -10.34 6.01
N ALA A 338 -17.87 -10.92 6.36
CA ALA A 338 -18.06 -12.37 6.35
C ALA A 338 -17.77 -12.95 4.96
N ALA A 339 -18.36 -12.36 3.92
CA ALA A 339 -18.13 -12.79 2.55
C ALA A 339 -16.65 -12.66 2.14
N CYS A 340 -15.99 -11.54 2.43
CA CYS A 340 -14.60 -11.35 2.06
C CYS A 340 -13.64 -12.30 2.79
N PHE A 341 -13.90 -12.64 4.07
CA PHE A 341 -13.08 -13.64 4.79
C PHE A 341 -13.20 -15.03 4.17
N GLU A 342 -14.40 -15.43 3.73
CA GLU A 342 -14.62 -16.66 2.98
C GLU A 342 -13.86 -16.64 1.64
N LEU A 343 -13.97 -15.55 0.87
CA LEU A 343 -13.24 -15.39 -0.39
C LEU A 343 -11.73 -15.38 -0.19
N THR A 344 -11.22 -14.79 0.89
CA THR A 344 -9.79 -14.82 1.21
C THR A 344 -9.31 -16.26 1.48
N ARG A 345 -10.20 -17.11 2.02
CA ARG A 345 -9.87 -18.49 2.40
C ARG A 345 -9.98 -19.48 1.25
N ASP A 346 -11.04 -19.39 0.44
CA ASP A 346 -11.37 -20.36 -0.61
C ASP A 346 -11.98 -19.68 -1.86
N GLY A 347 -11.51 -18.48 -2.19
CA GLY A 347 -11.95 -17.76 -3.38
C GLY A 347 -11.53 -18.48 -4.68
N PRO A 348 -12.32 -18.34 -5.76
CA PRO A 348 -12.15 -19.15 -6.97
C PRO A 348 -10.87 -18.86 -7.77
N THR A 349 -10.28 -17.67 -7.61
CA THR A 349 -9.02 -17.26 -8.25
C THR A 349 -8.12 -16.50 -7.29
N GLU A 350 -6.80 -16.51 -7.53
CA GLU A 350 -5.84 -15.75 -6.72
C GLU A 350 -6.22 -14.25 -6.66
N GLN A 351 -6.66 -13.67 -7.78
CA GLN A 351 -7.03 -12.25 -7.86
C GLN A 351 -8.23 -11.88 -6.98
N ILE A 352 -9.21 -12.78 -6.84
CA ILE A 352 -10.36 -12.56 -5.95
C ILE A 352 -9.93 -12.67 -4.48
N GLN A 353 -9.08 -13.65 -4.15
CA GLN A 353 -8.52 -13.77 -2.79
C GLN A 353 -7.72 -12.53 -2.41
N GLU A 354 -6.91 -12.02 -3.33
CA GLU A 354 -6.11 -10.80 -3.15
C GLU A 354 -6.98 -9.54 -2.97
N SER A 355 -8.02 -9.37 -3.79
CA SER A 355 -8.95 -8.24 -3.69
C SER A 355 -9.69 -8.24 -2.35
N ALA A 356 -10.23 -9.41 -1.94
CA ALA A 356 -10.91 -9.58 -0.66
C ALA A 356 -9.96 -9.36 0.53
N TYR A 357 -8.73 -9.87 0.47
CA TYR A 357 -7.72 -9.67 1.52
C TYR A 357 -7.38 -8.19 1.71
N GLN A 358 -7.16 -7.48 0.61
CA GLN A 358 -6.81 -6.06 0.65
C GLN A 358 -7.98 -5.23 1.22
N SER A 359 -9.21 -5.49 0.77
CA SER A 359 -10.38 -4.78 1.28
C SER A 359 -10.61 -5.01 2.78
N ILE A 360 -10.44 -6.25 3.28
CA ILE A 360 -10.52 -6.55 4.71
C ILE A 360 -9.50 -5.75 5.51
N CYS A 361 -8.24 -5.72 5.06
CA CYS A 361 -7.18 -5.01 5.78
C CYS A 361 -7.50 -3.52 5.91
N ASP A 362 -8.00 -2.90 4.84
CA ASP A 362 -8.34 -1.48 4.82
C ASP A 362 -9.59 -1.20 5.67
N ILE A 363 -10.64 -2.04 5.56
CA ILE A 363 -11.86 -1.91 6.38
C ILE A 363 -11.57 -2.08 7.88
N LEU A 364 -10.69 -3.01 8.26
CA LEU A 364 -10.29 -3.18 9.66
C LEU A 364 -9.58 -1.94 10.24
N ILE A 365 -8.90 -1.15 9.40
CA ILE A 365 -8.27 0.12 9.79
C ILE A 365 -9.33 1.22 9.90
N VAL A 366 -10.20 1.32 8.91
CA VAL A 366 -11.25 2.35 8.83
C VAL A 366 -12.29 2.17 9.93
N PHE A 367 -12.76 0.94 10.18
CA PHE A 367 -13.75 0.59 11.20
C PHE A 367 -13.12 0.11 12.52
N SER A 368 -12.01 0.75 12.90
CA SER A 368 -11.19 0.38 14.06
C SER A 368 -11.69 0.94 15.40
N ASP A 369 -10.88 0.78 16.46
CA ASP A 369 -11.15 1.25 17.81
C ASP A 369 -11.29 2.79 17.91
N GLN A 370 -10.90 3.53 16.88
CA GLN A 370 -11.12 4.97 16.81
C GLN A 370 -12.62 5.31 16.86
N LEU A 371 -13.46 4.50 16.20
CA LEU A 371 -14.92 4.64 16.26
C LEU A 371 -15.46 4.34 17.67
N SER A 372 -14.82 3.43 18.41
CA SER A 372 -15.22 3.11 19.79
C SER A 372 -15.07 4.30 20.75
N LYS A 373 -14.21 5.26 20.42
CA LYS A 373 -13.94 6.48 21.21
C LYS A 373 -14.82 7.66 20.81
N ASN A 374 -15.67 7.51 19.78
CA ASN A 374 -16.54 8.56 19.30
C ASN A 374 -17.57 8.96 20.38
N GLU A 375 -17.97 10.23 20.43
CA GLU A 375 -18.99 10.71 21.38
C GLU A 375 -20.38 10.11 21.07
N ASN A 376 -20.68 9.88 19.79
CA ASN A 376 -21.96 9.32 19.35
C ASN A 376 -21.97 7.79 19.50
N GLU A 377 -22.86 7.28 20.36
CA GLU A 377 -23.00 5.85 20.63
C GLU A 377 -23.34 5.02 19.39
N ASN A 378 -24.05 5.60 18.41
CA ASN A 378 -24.38 4.90 17.17
C ASN A 378 -23.13 4.65 16.31
N LEU A 379 -22.18 5.58 16.30
CA LEU A 379 -20.91 5.40 15.56
C LEU A 379 -20.01 4.37 16.25
N ARG A 380 -20.04 4.27 17.59
CA ARG A 380 -19.35 3.19 18.32
C ARG A 380 -19.84 1.82 17.87
N SER A 381 -21.12 1.71 17.52
CA SER A 381 -21.72 0.47 17.01
C SER A 381 -21.25 0.08 15.61
N LEU A 382 -20.40 0.86 14.94
CA LEU A 382 -19.81 0.51 13.64
C LEU A 382 -18.44 -0.15 13.77
N GLU A 383 -17.81 -0.13 14.96
CA GLU A 383 -16.52 -0.80 15.19
C GLU A 383 -16.58 -2.28 14.81
N TYR A 384 -15.67 -2.72 13.92
CA TYR A 384 -15.48 -4.11 13.55
C TYR A 384 -14.29 -4.70 14.30
N LYS A 385 -14.53 -5.74 15.10
CA LYS A 385 -13.47 -6.46 15.82
C LYS A 385 -13.27 -7.83 15.22
N SER A 386 -12.07 -8.07 14.70
CA SER A 386 -11.75 -9.39 14.14
C SER A 386 -11.70 -10.49 15.20
N THR A 387 -12.24 -11.65 14.85
CA THR A 387 -12.18 -12.87 15.65
C THR A 387 -10.82 -13.56 15.52
N LEU A 388 -10.55 -14.56 16.36
CA LEU A 388 -9.31 -15.33 16.27
C LEU A 388 -9.21 -16.12 14.94
N ASP A 389 -10.33 -16.62 14.43
CA ASP A 389 -10.37 -17.37 13.16
C ASP A 389 -10.03 -16.45 11.98
N GLU A 390 -10.66 -15.27 11.91
CA GLU A 390 -10.37 -14.24 10.92
C GLU A 390 -8.90 -13.79 10.96
N GLN A 391 -8.32 -13.64 12.15
CA GLN A 391 -6.88 -13.34 12.31
C GLN A 391 -5.98 -14.46 11.76
N LEU A 392 -6.40 -15.73 11.89
CA LEU A 392 -5.69 -16.86 11.31
C LEU A 392 -5.82 -16.90 9.79
N ILE A 393 -6.99 -16.56 9.23
CA ILE A 393 -7.19 -16.43 7.78
C ILE A 393 -6.22 -15.39 7.20
N LEU A 394 -6.13 -14.19 7.79
CA LEU A 394 -5.19 -13.15 7.37
C LEU A 394 -3.74 -13.61 7.48
N ASN A 395 -3.38 -14.30 8.57
CA ASN A 395 -2.03 -14.82 8.74
C ASN A 395 -1.70 -15.86 7.67
N ASN A 396 -2.61 -16.80 7.40
CA ASN A 396 -2.44 -17.85 6.40
C ASN A 396 -2.30 -17.27 5.00
N PHE A 397 -3.08 -16.24 4.66
CA PHE A 397 -2.93 -15.51 3.40
C PHE A 397 -1.51 -14.96 3.26
N VAL A 398 -0.99 -14.26 4.28
CA VAL A 398 0.39 -13.74 4.25
C VAL A 398 1.42 -14.88 4.16
N GLN A 399 1.23 -15.99 4.87
CA GLN A 399 2.13 -17.14 4.73
C GLN A 399 2.15 -17.67 3.30
N HIS A 400 0.98 -17.77 2.65
CA HIS A 400 0.85 -18.33 1.32
C HIS A 400 1.37 -17.38 0.23
N TYR A 401 0.89 -16.14 0.19
CA TYR A 401 1.15 -15.22 -0.92
C TYR A 401 2.44 -14.42 -0.79
N VAL A 402 2.91 -14.15 0.44
CA VAL A 402 4.13 -13.34 0.67
C VAL A 402 5.37 -14.20 0.86
N PHE A 403 5.27 -15.24 1.69
CA PHE A 403 6.43 -16.02 2.15
C PHE A 403 6.67 -17.34 1.39
N THR A 404 5.78 -17.74 0.49
CA THR A 404 6.03 -18.90 -0.39
C THR A 404 6.95 -18.50 -1.55
N ILE A 405 8.04 -19.24 -1.73
CA ILE A 405 8.96 -19.06 -2.85
C ILE A 405 8.35 -19.75 -4.09
N LYS A 406 7.68 -19.00 -4.97
CA LYS A 406 7.32 -19.46 -6.32
C LYS A 406 8.58 -19.40 -7.21
N GLN A 407 8.85 -20.43 -8.03
CA GLN A 407 10.03 -20.49 -8.91
C GLN A 407 10.00 -19.41 -10.00
N GLU A 408 11.20 -18.85 -10.23
CA GLU A 408 11.67 -17.88 -11.24
C GLU A 408 10.68 -17.33 -12.29
N VAL A 409 10.26 -16.08 -12.08
CA VAL A 409 9.75 -15.20 -13.15
C VAL A 409 10.96 -14.76 -14.00
N VAL A 410 10.87 -14.96 -15.32
CA VAL A 410 12.00 -14.84 -16.28
C VAL A 410 12.37 -13.38 -16.60
N GLN A 411 11.52 -12.41 -16.25
CA GLN A 411 11.70 -10.99 -16.54
C GLN A 411 11.84 -10.16 -15.26
N ASP A 412 12.82 -9.26 -15.21
CA ASP A 412 13.13 -8.46 -14.03
C ASP A 412 12.00 -7.47 -13.67
N GLU A 413 11.31 -6.88 -14.65
CA GLU A 413 10.20 -5.94 -14.43
C GLU A 413 9.00 -6.60 -13.74
N THR A 414 8.51 -7.71 -14.28
CA THR A 414 7.39 -8.47 -13.70
C THR A 414 7.74 -9.00 -12.31
N ARG A 415 9.01 -9.37 -12.08
CA ARG A 415 9.51 -9.72 -10.74
C ARG A 415 9.45 -8.55 -9.77
N ILE A 416 9.78 -7.34 -10.20
CA ILE A 416 9.72 -6.12 -9.37
C ILE A 416 8.26 -5.80 -9.02
N GLU A 417 7.34 -5.85 -9.99
CA GLU A 417 5.90 -5.63 -9.75
C GLU A 417 5.31 -6.64 -8.78
N GLU A 418 5.60 -7.94 -8.96
CA GLU A 418 5.17 -8.98 -8.03
C GLU A 418 5.73 -8.76 -6.62
N LEU A 419 7.00 -8.34 -6.51
CA LEU A 419 7.61 -8.03 -5.22
C LEU A 419 6.92 -6.84 -4.56
N HIS A 420 6.62 -5.76 -5.30
CA HIS A 420 5.86 -4.62 -4.79
C HIS A 420 4.47 -5.04 -4.30
N LYS A 421 3.77 -5.89 -5.05
CA LYS A 421 2.48 -6.45 -4.66
C LYS A 421 2.55 -7.23 -3.36
N LYS A 422 3.52 -8.16 -3.23
CA LYS A 422 3.72 -8.94 -1.99
C LYS A 422 4.13 -8.06 -0.80
N ARG A 423 4.99 -7.06 -1.04
CA ARG A 423 5.36 -6.05 -0.03
C ARG A 423 4.14 -5.28 0.44
N ASN A 424 3.21 -4.93 -0.46
CA ASN A 424 1.96 -4.28 -0.09
C ASN A 424 1.10 -5.18 0.81
N PHE A 425 0.89 -6.46 0.45
CA PHE A 425 0.13 -7.39 1.30
C PHE A 425 0.72 -7.52 2.71
N LEU A 426 2.06 -7.62 2.80
CA LEU A 426 2.75 -7.67 4.08
C LEU A 426 2.57 -6.37 4.88
N ALA A 427 2.70 -5.22 4.23
CA ALA A 427 2.51 -3.92 4.85
C ALA A 427 1.08 -3.75 5.37
N SER A 428 0.06 -4.19 4.61
CA SER A 428 -1.35 -4.19 5.04
C SER A 428 -1.54 -4.98 6.33
N PHE A 429 -1.01 -6.22 6.42
CA PHE A 429 -1.05 -7.00 7.67
C PHE A 429 -0.28 -6.33 8.82
N CYS A 430 0.89 -5.76 8.53
CA CYS A 430 1.70 -5.07 9.52
C CYS A 430 0.98 -3.86 10.12
N LYS A 431 0.24 -3.09 9.30
CA LYS A 431 -0.58 -1.96 9.76
C LYS A 431 -1.57 -2.41 10.84
N LEU A 432 -2.22 -3.56 10.66
CA LEU A 432 -3.15 -4.12 11.67
C LEU A 432 -2.48 -4.38 13.02
N ILE A 433 -1.20 -4.80 13.02
CA ILE A 433 -0.43 -5.03 14.25
C ILE A 433 0.01 -3.72 14.89
N VAL A 434 0.59 -2.79 14.11
CA VAL A 434 1.18 -1.55 14.65
C VAL A 434 0.13 -0.56 15.12
N TYR A 435 -1.08 -0.60 14.56
CA TYR A 435 -2.23 0.17 15.03
C TYR A 435 -3.06 -0.57 16.09
N ASN A 436 -2.57 -1.72 16.59
CA ASN A 436 -3.21 -2.50 17.66
C ASN A 436 -4.66 -2.94 17.33
N ILE A 437 -4.95 -3.15 16.05
CA ILE A 437 -6.24 -3.69 15.57
C ILE A 437 -6.29 -5.20 15.79
N ILE A 438 -5.17 -5.88 15.53
CA ILE A 438 -4.98 -7.29 15.88
C ILE A 438 -3.86 -7.45 16.92
N PRO A 439 -3.95 -8.44 17.82
CA PRO A 439 -2.95 -8.62 18.87
C PRO A 439 -1.53 -8.86 18.33
N THR A 440 -0.52 -8.28 19.00
CA THR A 440 0.89 -8.42 18.60
C THR A 440 1.35 -9.88 18.43
N LYS A 441 0.79 -10.82 19.20
CA LYS A 441 1.09 -12.26 19.08
C LYS A 441 0.86 -12.81 17.65
N SER A 442 -0.07 -12.21 16.89
CA SER A 442 -0.38 -12.63 15.52
C SER A 442 0.76 -12.31 14.53
N ALA A 443 1.69 -11.40 14.89
CA ALA A 443 2.91 -11.16 14.12
C ALA A 443 3.94 -12.29 14.23
N ALA A 444 3.76 -13.26 15.14
CA ALA A 444 4.76 -14.31 15.35
C ALA A 444 5.06 -15.12 14.08
N GLY A 445 4.01 -15.42 13.28
CA GLY A 445 4.14 -16.13 12.01
C GLY A 445 4.85 -15.33 10.90
N MET A 446 4.94 -14.01 11.06
CA MET A 446 5.67 -13.13 10.14
C MET A 446 7.12 -12.93 10.59
N PHE A 447 7.34 -12.65 11.87
CA PHE A 447 8.68 -12.37 12.41
C PHE A 447 9.65 -13.54 12.22
N LYS A 448 9.17 -14.79 12.16
CA LYS A 448 10.01 -15.96 11.87
C LYS A 448 10.75 -15.88 10.53
N HIS A 449 10.25 -15.10 9.57
CA HIS A 449 10.83 -14.95 8.22
C HIS A 449 11.89 -13.84 8.13
N TYR A 450 12.18 -13.12 9.22
CA TYR A 450 13.03 -11.93 9.20
C TYR A 450 14.45 -12.16 8.65
N VAL A 451 15.04 -13.33 8.89
CA VAL A 451 16.36 -13.69 8.35
C VAL A 451 16.25 -14.21 6.92
N LYS A 452 15.31 -15.13 6.66
CA LYS A 452 15.19 -15.83 5.38
C LYS A 452 14.75 -14.91 4.23
N CYS A 453 13.94 -13.89 4.50
CA CYS A 453 13.42 -12.94 3.51
C CYS A 453 13.89 -11.50 3.77
N TYR A 454 15.13 -11.34 4.24
CA TYR A 454 15.65 -10.03 4.68
C TYR A 454 15.74 -9.01 3.54
N ASN A 455 16.11 -9.44 2.33
CA ASN A 455 16.29 -8.54 1.19
C ASN A 455 14.95 -8.02 0.66
N GLU A 456 13.94 -8.89 0.65
CA GLU A 456 12.62 -8.62 0.09
C GLU A 456 11.72 -7.84 1.07
N TYR A 457 11.80 -8.16 2.37
CA TYR A 457 10.83 -7.71 3.38
C TYR A 457 11.46 -7.20 4.69
N GLY A 458 12.79 -7.21 4.80
CA GLY A 458 13.48 -6.95 6.07
C GLY A 458 13.23 -5.55 6.62
N ASP A 459 13.05 -4.55 5.78
CA ASP A 459 12.73 -3.18 6.16
C ASP A 459 11.31 -3.07 6.77
N ILE A 460 10.31 -3.67 6.12
CA ILE A 460 8.92 -3.71 6.60
C ILE A 460 8.86 -4.44 7.95
N ILE A 461 9.45 -5.63 8.03
CA ILE A 461 9.46 -6.43 9.27
C ILE A 461 10.20 -5.69 10.39
N LYS A 462 11.33 -5.04 10.10
CA LYS A 462 12.10 -4.26 11.08
C LYS A 462 11.31 -3.06 11.61
N ALA A 463 10.61 -2.32 10.74
CA ALA A 463 9.74 -1.22 11.15
C ALA A 463 8.63 -1.74 12.09
N THR A 464 7.99 -2.86 11.75
CA THR A 464 6.95 -3.49 12.57
C THR A 464 7.49 -3.99 13.92
N LEU A 465 8.69 -4.58 13.96
CA LEU A 465 9.37 -4.95 15.21
C LEU A 465 9.58 -3.72 16.12
N GLY A 466 10.02 -2.60 15.54
CA GLY A 466 10.22 -1.34 16.26
C GLY A 466 8.92 -0.84 16.89
N LYS A 467 7.84 -0.77 16.10
CA LYS A 467 6.53 -0.29 16.56
C LYS A 467 5.85 -1.24 17.54
N ALA A 468 5.89 -2.55 17.30
CA ALA A 468 5.34 -3.54 18.24
C ALA A 468 5.97 -3.46 19.64
N ARG A 469 7.28 -3.16 19.70
CA ARG A 469 8.01 -2.96 20.96
C ARG A 469 7.56 -1.69 21.69
N GLU A 470 7.22 -0.62 20.97
CA GLU A 470 6.71 0.64 21.55
C GLU A 470 5.34 0.44 22.20
N ILE A 471 4.47 -0.38 21.59
CA ILE A 471 3.11 -0.65 22.09
C ILE A 471 3.14 -1.40 23.43
N ASN A 472 3.81 -2.55 23.48
CA ASN A 472 3.93 -3.33 24.70
C ASN A 472 5.17 -4.22 24.69
N LYS A 473 6.18 -3.84 25.48
CA LYS A 473 7.48 -4.51 25.51
C LYS A 473 7.41 -5.99 25.95
N ILE A 474 6.52 -6.34 26.89
CA ILE A 474 6.41 -7.71 27.40
C ILE A 474 5.75 -8.61 26.34
N ASN A 475 4.62 -8.19 25.78
CA ASN A 475 3.94 -8.92 24.71
C ASN A 475 4.84 -9.03 23.48
N PHE A 476 5.59 -7.98 23.15
CA PHE A 476 6.61 -8.02 22.10
C PHE A 476 7.65 -9.12 22.37
N ALA A 477 8.28 -9.16 23.54
CA ALA A 477 9.28 -10.17 23.87
C ALA A 477 8.71 -11.61 23.83
N LEU A 478 7.49 -11.81 24.32
CA LEU A 478 6.81 -13.11 24.22
C LEU A 478 6.46 -13.46 22.78
N THR A 479 6.12 -12.49 21.94
CA THR A 479 5.85 -12.70 20.51
C THR A 479 7.12 -13.12 19.77
N LEU A 480 8.27 -12.48 20.05
CA LEU A 480 9.57 -12.92 19.49
C LEU A 480 9.88 -14.37 19.88
N LEU A 481 9.63 -14.72 21.14
CA LEU A 481 9.79 -16.10 21.60
C LEU A 481 8.85 -17.07 20.88
N LEU A 482 7.59 -16.69 20.67
CA LEU A 482 6.62 -17.51 19.92
C LEU A 482 7.10 -17.76 18.48
N SER A 483 7.71 -16.77 17.82
CA SER A 483 8.32 -16.96 16.50
C SER A 483 9.46 -17.97 16.53
N LEU A 484 10.37 -17.86 17.50
CA LEU A 484 11.48 -18.82 17.64
C LEU A 484 10.99 -20.23 17.95
N ILE A 485 9.96 -20.36 18.79
CA ILE A 485 9.31 -21.64 19.11
C ILE A 485 8.65 -22.23 17.85
N ALA A 486 8.00 -21.41 17.03
CA ALA A 486 7.37 -21.86 15.80
C ALA A 486 8.40 -22.45 14.84
N VAL A 487 9.50 -21.76 14.58
CA VAL A 487 10.60 -22.27 13.74
C VAL A 487 11.19 -23.54 14.34
N PHE A 488 11.46 -23.56 15.65
CA PHE A 488 12.00 -24.77 16.29
C PHE A 488 11.08 -25.99 16.11
N LYS A 489 9.76 -25.81 16.24
CA LYS A 489 8.78 -26.89 16.01
C LYS A 489 8.75 -27.33 14.55
N GLU A 490 8.84 -26.41 13.59
CA GLU A 490 8.95 -26.74 12.16
C GLU A 490 10.19 -27.61 11.89
N LEU A 491 11.34 -27.27 12.50
CA LEU A 491 12.55 -28.08 12.41
C LEU A 491 12.39 -29.47 13.05
N GLN A 492 11.69 -29.57 14.19
CA GLN A 492 11.39 -30.89 14.79
C GLN A 492 10.50 -31.74 13.89
N GLN A 493 9.53 -31.14 13.19
CA GLN A 493 8.64 -31.86 12.28
C GLN A 493 9.35 -32.34 11.01
N GLN A 494 10.36 -31.61 10.54
CA GLN A 494 11.16 -31.96 9.37
C GLN A 494 12.30 -32.96 9.68
N SER A 495 12.68 -33.11 10.95
CA SER A 495 13.80 -33.97 11.37
C SER A 495 13.36 -35.41 11.62
N GLU A 496 14.20 -36.38 11.25
CA GLU A 496 13.99 -37.80 11.59
C GLU A 496 13.93 -37.98 13.12
N ASN A 497 12.91 -38.69 13.61
CA ASN A 497 12.65 -38.92 15.05
C ASN A 497 12.45 -37.64 15.90
N SER A 498 12.13 -36.48 15.30
CA SER A 498 11.95 -35.20 15.99
C SER A 498 13.18 -34.67 16.74
N VAL A 499 14.37 -35.18 16.40
CA VAL A 499 15.66 -34.74 16.96
C VAL A 499 16.35 -33.79 15.99
N ILE A 500 16.50 -32.52 16.38
CA ILE A 500 17.18 -31.51 15.55
C ILE A 500 18.69 -31.71 15.65
N SER A 501 19.35 -31.79 14.49
CA SER A 501 20.82 -31.76 14.43
C SER A 501 21.34 -30.36 14.74
N LYS A 502 22.17 -30.24 15.79
CA LYS A 502 22.82 -28.98 16.19
C LYS A 502 23.69 -28.35 15.10
N ASN A 503 24.23 -29.16 14.19
CA ASN A 503 25.12 -28.71 13.12
C ASN A 503 24.39 -28.43 11.81
N SER A 504 23.05 -28.47 11.79
CA SER A 504 22.28 -28.15 10.59
C SER A 504 22.33 -26.65 10.27
N HIS A 505 22.28 -26.33 8.98
CA HIS A 505 22.17 -24.94 8.51
C HIS A 505 20.90 -24.27 9.08
N ASP A 506 19.77 -24.98 9.06
CA ASP A 506 18.50 -24.43 9.55
C ASP A 506 18.51 -24.10 11.05
N PHE A 507 19.21 -24.89 11.88
CA PHE A 507 19.38 -24.57 13.30
C PHE A 507 20.30 -23.36 13.49
N SER A 508 21.34 -23.22 12.65
CA SER A 508 22.18 -22.02 12.63
C SER A 508 21.37 -20.77 12.26
N ASP A 509 20.49 -20.85 11.27
CA ASP A 509 19.59 -19.75 10.87
C ASP A 509 18.65 -19.36 12.01
N LEU A 510 18.11 -20.34 12.76
CA LEU A 510 17.28 -20.08 13.94
C LEU A 510 18.07 -19.33 15.03
N LYS A 511 19.34 -19.68 15.27
CA LYS A 511 20.20 -18.95 16.21
C LYS A 511 20.51 -17.53 15.73
N GLU A 512 20.77 -17.34 14.44
CA GLU A 512 20.96 -16.00 13.88
C GLU A 512 19.70 -15.15 14.00
N LEU A 513 18.52 -15.73 13.78
CA LEU A 513 17.24 -15.06 14.03
C LEU A 513 17.10 -14.62 15.49
N ALA A 514 17.40 -15.51 16.45
CA ALA A 514 17.38 -15.18 17.87
C ALA A 514 18.37 -14.06 18.23
N LYS A 515 19.58 -14.09 17.65
CA LYS A 515 20.57 -13.04 17.83
C LYS A 515 20.09 -11.69 17.28
N ARG A 516 19.48 -11.66 16.09
CA ARG A 516 18.88 -10.44 15.53
C ARG A 516 17.74 -9.92 16.41
N PHE A 517 16.89 -10.79 16.93
CA PHE A 517 15.86 -10.43 17.89
C PHE A 517 16.44 -9.86 19.19
N ALA A 518 17.52 -10.44 19.73
CA ALA A 518 18.18 -9.91 20.92
C ALA A 518 18.65 -8.46 20.71
N LEU A 519 19.16 -8.12 19.51
CA LEU A 519 19.57 -6.75 19.18
C LEU A 519 18.42 -5.73 19.25
N THR A 520 17.17 -6.16 19.04
CA THR A 520 15.99 -5.26 19.12
C THR A 520 15.73 -4.72 20.53
N PHE A 521 16.29 -5.30 21.59
CA PHE A 521 16.19 -4.75 22.95
C PHE A 521 17.16 -3.56 23.18
N GLY A 522 18.07 -3.26 22.25
CA GLY A 522 19.03 -2.17 22.41
C GLY A 522 20.05 -2.42 23.54
N PHE A 523 20.62 -1.32 24.08
CA PHE A 523 21.65 -1.36 25.13
C PHE A 523 21.13 -1.06 26.54
N ASP A 524 19.93 -0.47 26.66
CA ASP A 524 19.33 -0.14 27.97
C ASP A 524 18.72 -1.39 28.62
N ALA A 525 19.54 -2.14 29.35
CA ALA A 525 19.13 -3.36 30.04
C ALA A 525 18.12 -3.10 31.18
N ILE A 526 18.04 -1.87 31.69
CA ILE A 526 17.09 -1.51 32.76
C ILE A 526 15.69 -1.38 32.17
N LYS A 527 15.53 -0.60 31.08
CA LYS A 527 14.24 -0.41 30.39
C LYS A 527 13.67 -1.70 29.79
N ASN A 528 14.49 -2.73 29.58
CA ASN A 528 14.11 -4.01 28.98
C ASN A 528 14.16 -5.19 29.96
N ARG A 529 14.40 -4.91 31.25
CA ARG A 529 14.56 -5.94 32.28
C ARG A 529 13.40 -6.92 32.34
N GLU A 530 12.17 -6.42 32.51
CA GLU A 530 10.98 -7.27 32.66
C GLU A 530 10.65 -8.09 31.40
N PRO A 531 10.62 -7.50 30.19
CA PRO A 531 10.44 -8.26 28.95
C PRO A 531 11.44 -9.42 28.77
N VAL A 532 12.73 -9.17 29.03
CA VAL A 532 13.79 -10.18 28.86
C VAL A 532 13.63 -11.29 29.90
N ILE A 533 13.30 -10.96 31.16
CA ILE A 533 13.00 -11.96 32.19
C ILE A 533 11.80 -12.83 31.78
N ALA A 534 10.73 -12.23 31.27
CA ALA A 534 9.54 -12.95 30.82
C ALA A 534 9.87 -13.91 29.66
N LEU A 535 10.66 -13.44 28.69
CA LEU A 535 11.17 -14.24 27.56
C LEU A 535 11.97 -15.44 28.06
N HIS A 536 12.94 -15.25 28.96
CA HIS A 536 13.73 -16.36 29.51
C HIS A 536 12.88 -17.37 30.28
N ARG A 537 11.95 -16.93 31.14
CA ARG A 537 11.07 -17.82 31.89
C ARG A 537 10.20 -18.66 30.97
N ALA A 538 9.55 -18.04 29.98
CA ALA A 538 8.71 -18.74 29.02
C ALA A 538 9.53 -19.69 28.13
N GLY A 539 10.71 -19.28 27.68
CA GLY A 539 11.60 -20.11 26.88
C GLY A 539 12.11 -21.34 27.63
N ILE A 540 12.44 -21.20 28.93
CA ILE A 540 12.79 -22.32 29.80
C ILE A 540 11.62 -23.30 29.89
N LEU A 541 10.40 -22.81 30.15
CA LEU A 541 9.22 -23.66 30.23
C LEU A 541 8.97 -24.44 28.94
N PHE A 542 9.23 -23.85 27.77
CA PHE A 542 9.15 -24.57 26.50
C PHE A 542 10.24 -25.65 26.38
N ALA A 543 11.49 -25.33 26.71
CA ALA A 543 12.63 -26.24 26.56
C ALA A 543 12.57 -27.45 27.50
N VAL A 544 12.07 -27.27 28.73
CA VAL A 544 12.00 -28.33 29.76
C VAL A 544 10.60 -28.92 29.96
N GLY A 545 9.60 -28.39 29.25
CA GLY A 545 8.19 -28.74 29.47
C GLY A 545 7.78 -30.12 28.94
N ASP A 546 8.57 -30.71 28.03
CA ASP A 546 8.35 -32.07 27.54
C ASP A 546 9.16 -33.04 28.42
N VAL A 547 8.47 -33.70 29.36
CA VAL A 547 9.11 -34.62 30.32
C VAL A 547 9.22 -36.00 29.67
N PRO A 548 10.43 -36.53 29.43
CA PRO A 548 10.60 -37.84 28.83
C PRO A 548 10.00 -38.96 29.71
N GLU A 549 9.53 -40.04 29.09
CA GLU A 549 9.07 -41.23 29.81
C GLU A 549 10.21 -41.90 30.59
N ASP A 550 11.44 -41.85 30.07
CA ASP A 550 12.65 -42.26 30.77
C ASP A 550 13.19 -41.08 31.62
N PRO A 551 13.24 -41.20 32.97
CA PRO A 551 13.75 -40.14 33.86
C PRO A 551 15.21 -39.75 33.63
N VAL A 552 15.98 -40.56 32.89
CA VAL A 552 17.40 -40.35 32.59
C VAL A 552 17.61 -39.70 31.21
N ALA A 553 16.60 -39.75 30.34
CA ALA A 553 16.66 -39.13 29.01
C ALA A 553 16.58 -37.60 29.08
N ALA A 554 17.25 -36.92 28.15
CA ALA A 554 17.14 -35.47 28.03
C ALA A 554 15.77 -35.07 27.44
N PRO A 555 15.18 -33.94 27.88
CA PRO A 555 14.00 -33.37 27.21
C PRO A 555 14.24 -33.15 25.71
N THR A 556 13.26 -33.50 24.89
CA THR A 556 13.35 -33.43 23.41
C THR A 556 13.61 -32.02 22.88
N ARG A 557 13.25 -30.99 23.66
CA ARG A 557 13.37 -29.56 23.31
C ARG A 557 14.54 -28.87 24.00
N LEU A 558 15.43 -29.61 24.66
CA LEU A 558 16.52 -29.02 25.45
C LEU A 558 17.47 -28.17 24.61
N LEU A 559 17.65 -28.52 23.32
CA LEU A 559 18.45 -27.75 22.36
C LEU A 559 17.98 -26.30 22.19
N PHE A 560 16.70 -26.01 22.45
CA PHE A 560 16.16 -24.65 22.43
C PHE A 560 16.84 -23.70 23.43
N LEU A 561 17.47 -24.23 24.48
CA LEU A 561 18.27 -23.41 25.41
C LEU A 561 19.46 -22.73 24.74
N GLU A 562 20.01 -23.29 23.64
CA GLU A 562 21.05 -22.59 22.87
C GLU A 562 20.50 -21.38 22.11
N VAL A 563 19.26 -21.45 21.63
CA VAL A 563 18.57 -20.31 21.01
C VAL A 563 18.28 -19.24 22.07
N LEU A 564 17.81 -19.67 23.24
CA LEU A 564 17.56 -18.78 24.39
C LEU A 564 18.84 -18.11 24.90
N ASN A 565 19.99 -18.77 24.76
CA ASN A 565 21.28 -18.26 25.20
C ASN A 565 21.70 -16.98 24.45
N GLU A 566 21.22 -16.76 23.22
CA GLU A 566 21.49 -15.53 22.46
C GLU A 566 20.94 -14.27 23.15
N PHE A 567 19.96 -14.41 24.05
CA PHE A 567 19.37 -13.31 24.83
C PHE A 567 20.08 -13.08 26.18
N ASN A 568 21.00 -13.97 26.60
CA ASN A 568 21.61 -13.91 27.93
C ASN A 568 22.44 -12.62 28.16
N ASN A 569 22.98 -12.01 27.10
CA ASN A 569 23.70 -10.73 27.21
C ASN A 569 22.78 -9.53 27.50
N LYS A 570 21.45 -9.71 27.41
CA LYS A 570 20.44 -8.69 27.74
C LYS A 570 19.93 -8.77 29.18
N LEU A 571 20.23 -9.85 29.90
CA LEU A 571 19.91 -9.98 31.32
C LEU A 571 20.87 -9.19 32.21
N LEU A 572 20.33 -8.46 33.19
CA LEU A 572 21.14 -7.89 34.26
C LEU A 572 21.74 -8.99 35.13
N LYS A 573 22.91 -8.71 35.72
CA LYS A 573 23.65 -9.66 36.57
C LYS A 573 22.80 -10.23 37.72
N GLN A 574 21.97 -9.42 38.36
CA GLN A 574 21.08 -9.88 39.44
C GLN A 574 19.99 -10.83 38.93
N ASP A 575 19.48 -10.60 37.73
CA ASP A 575 18.39 -11.38 37.16
C ASP A 575 18.88 -12.73 36.63
N LYS A 576 20.15 -12.84 36.22
CA LYS A 576 20.77 -14.13 35.88
C LYS A 576 20.67 -15.16 37.01
N LYS A 577 20.86 -14.73 38.27
CA LYS A 577 20.68 -15.61 39.45
C LYS A 577 19.22 -16.04 39.63
N VAL A 578 18.28 -15.13 39.40
CA VAL A 578 16.84 -15.42 39.47
C VAL A 578 16.44 -16.43 38.40
N ILE A 579 16.88 -16.23 37.15
CA ILE A 579 16.64 -17.14 36.03
C ILE A 579 17.28 -18.51 36.28
N LEU A 580 18.52 -18.54 36.80
CA LEU A 580 19.18 -19.79 37.18
C LEU A 580 18.38 -20.55 38.25
N SER A 581 17.92 -19.87 39.30
CA SER A 581 17.09 -20.49 40.34
C SER A 581 15.75 -21.01 39.79
N PHE A 582 15.20 -20.33 38.79
CA PHE A 582 13.97 -20.75 38.10
C PHE A 582 14.21 -21.99 37.24
N LEU A 583 15.33 -22.04 36.51
CA LEU A 583 15.77 -23.18 35.72
C LEU A 583 15.99 -24.43 36.59
N ASP A 584 16.79 -24.30 37.66
CA ASP A 584 17.14 -25.41 38.56
C ASP A 584 15.90 -26.01 39.26
N ARG A 585 14.83 -25.22 39.49
CA ARG A 585 13.56 -25.70 40.05
C ARG A 585 12.70 -26.50 39.07
N ARG A 586 12.97 -26.40 37.76
CA ARG A 586 12.16 -27.02 36.70
C ARG A 586 12.80 -28.25 36.09
N ILE A 587 14.08 -28.51 36.40
CA ILE A 587 14.81 -29.68 35.92
C ILE A 587 14.74 -30.77 37.00
N SER A 588 14.55 -32.03 36.59
CA SER A 588 14.54 -33.17 37.49
C SER A 588 15.91 -33.33 38.20
N PRO A 589 15.96 -33.60 39.51
CA PRO A 589 17.21 -33.86 40.23
C PRO A 589 17.92 -35.15 39.80
N ALA A 590 17.28 -36.00 39.00
CA ALA A 590 17.84 -37.25 38.47
C ALA A 590 18.74 -37.04 37.23
N MET A 591 19.50 -35.94 37.19
CA MET A 591 20.50 -35.71 36.13
C MET A 591 21.53 -36.84 36.13
N PRO A 592 21.71 -37.58 35.01
CA PRO A 592 22.80 -38.55 34.93
C PRO A 592 24.15 -37.84 35.10
N SER A 593 25.06 -38.44 35.86
CA SER A 593 26.43 -37.92 36.05
C SER A 593 27.25 -37.92 34.74
N SER A 594 26.75 -38.60 33.69
CA SER A 594 27.34 -38.62 32.36
C SER A 594 27.01 -37.35 31.59
N ARG A 595 28.04 -36.67 31.10
CA ARG A 595 27.99 -35.57 30.12
C ARG A 595 27.56 -36.08 28.74
N ALA A 596 26.41 -36.73 28.64
CA ALA A 596 25.88 -37.15 27.35
C ALA A 596 25.62 -35.90 26.50
N GLU A 597 25.93 -35.99 25.20
CA GLU A 597 25.89 -34.86 24.26
C GLU A 597 24.53 -34.13 24.25
N GLU A 598 23.46 -34.88 24.50
CA GLU A 598 22.08 -34.40 24.59
C GLU A 598 21.84 -33.39 25.72
N TRP A 599 22.58 -33.47 26.83
CA TRP A 599 22.48 -32.54 27.97
C TRP A 599 23.37 -31.30 27.82
N GLN A 600 24.21 -31.24 26.79
CA GLN A 600 25.16 -30.15 26.57
C GLN A 600 24.50 -28.76 26.44
N PRO A 601 23.34 -28.58 25.77
CA PRO A 601 22.64 -27.29 25.71
C PRO A 601 22.31 -26.71 27.09
N LEU A 602 21.89 -27.57 28.04
CA LEU A 602 21.60 -27.17 29.41
C LEU A 602 22.88 -26.72 30.14
N VAL A 603 23.96 -27.49 30.01
CA VAL A 603 25.25 -27.15 30.64
C VAL A 603 25.74 -25.80 30.13
N LEU A 604 25.67 -25.54 28.82
CA LEU A 604 26.08 -24.28 28.22
C LEU A 604 25.25 -23.10 28.71
N TYR A 605 23.92 -23.24 28.71
CA TYR A 605 23.02 -22.18 29.18
C TYR A 605 23.15 -21.93 30.69
N ARG A 606 23.32 -22.98 31.50
CA ARG A 606 23.57 -22.85 32.94
C ARG A 606 24.90 -22.13 33.21
N ASN A 607 25.96 -22.51 32.50
CA ASN A 607 27.26 -21.88 32.61
C ASN A 607 27.22 -20.41 32.18
N SER A 608 26.45 -20.06 31.16
CA SER A 608 26.34 -18.66 30.70
C SER A 608 25.58 -17.77 31.70
N LEU A 609 24.65 -18.34 32.49
CA LEU A 609 23.99 -17.66 33.61
C LEU A 609 24.92 -17.51 34.84
N LEU A 610 25.78 -18.51 35.08
CA LEU A 610 26.77 -18.53 36.16
C LEU A 610 27.97 -17.61 35.90
N HIS A 611 28.52 -17.62 34.69
CA HIS A 611 29.76 -16.94 34.30
C HIS A 611 29.55 -15.51 33.76
N GLY A 612 28.38 -14.91 33.98
CA GLY A 612 28.20 -13.46 33.81
C GLY A 612 29.04 -12.60 34.79
N GLU A 613 30.03 -13.19 35.45
CA GLU A 613 30.97 -12.54 36.36
C GLU A 613 32.20 -11.96 35.64
N THR A 614 32.53 -12.37 34.41
CA THR A 614 33.77 -11.98 33.72
C THR A 614 33.63 -11.09 32.48
N ASP A 615 32.45 -10.89 31.91
CA ASP A 615 32.27 -9.93 30.80
C ASP A 615 32.06 -8.51 31.33
N GLN A 616 33.17 -7.88 31.75
CA GLN A 616 33.25 -6.44 31.56
C GLN A 616 33.33 -6.20 30.05
N ALA A 617 32.36 -5.46 29.50
CA ALA A 617 32.54 -4.85 28.19
C ALA A 617 33.90 -4.14 28.19
N PRO A 618 34.76 -4.30 27.16
CA PRO A 618 36.00 -3.54 27.10
C PRO A 618 35.62 -2.07 27.15
N VAL A 619 35.98 -1.41 28.25
CA VAL A 619 35.91 0.05 28.37
C VAL A 619 36.75 0.57 27.22
N ALA A 620 36.11 1.13 26.19
CA ALA A 620 36.78 1.82 25.12
C ALA A 620 37.59 2.96 25.76
N LYS A 621 38.90 2.73 25.93
CA LYS A 621 39.83 3.79 26.31
C LYS A 621 39.72 4.84 25.21
N ARG A 622 39.16 6.00 25.55
CA ARG A 622 39.23 7.22 24.73
C ARG A 622 40.70 7.47 24.38
N ALA A 623 41.08 7.08 23.17
CA ALA A 623 42.38 7.37 22.59
C ALA A 623 42.17 8.25 21.36
N TYR A 624 41.80 9.52 21.57
CA TYR A 624 42.03 10.57 20.59
C TYR A 624 42.41 11.87 21.33
N ALA A 625 43.70 11.97 21.65
CA ALA A 625 44.34 13.26 21.79
C ALA A 625 44.48 13.85 20.38
N ARG A 626 43.90 15.04 20.19
CA ARG A 626 43.96 15.87 18.99
C ARG A 626 45.37 15.95 18.41
N LYS A 627 45.50 15.64 17.12
CA LYS A 627 46.46 16.30 16.24
C LYS A 627 45.73 16.70 14.95
N ARG A 628 45.48 18.01 14.82
CA ARG A 628 44.92 18.67 13.63
C ARG A 628 45.79 18.38 12.40
N ARG A 629 45.15 17.98 11.29
CA ARG A 629 45.48 18.32 9.90
C ARG A 629 44.26 18.05 9.02
N GLU A 630 44.15 18.82 7.95
CA GLU A 630 42.93 19.24 7.25
C GLU A 630 42.35 18.21 6.26
N HIS A 631 41.08 18.48 5.92
CA HIS A 631 40.34 18.16 4.68
C HIS A 631 39.46 16.88 4.61
N ASP A 632 38.19 17.14 4.26
CA ASP A 632 37.10 16.35 3.63
C ASP A 632 36.54 15.10 4.32
N ASP A 633 35.31 15.20 4.84
CA ASP A 633 34.08 14.76 4.14
C ASP A 633 32.86 14.80 5.08
N GLU A 634 31.75 15.30 4.54
CA GLU A 634 30.44 15.56 5.17
C GLU A 634 29.65 14.28 5.45
N TYR A 635 29.09 14.11 6.65
CA TYR A 635 27.77 13.46 6.86
C TYR A 635 27.14 13.98 8.17
N ASP A 636 26.00 14.68 8.01
CA ASP A 636 25.21 15.33 9.05
C ASP A 636 24.47 14.32 9.95
N ASP A 637 24.56 14.55 11.26
CA ASP A 637 23.85 13.90 12.36
C ASP A 637 22.59 14.72 12.68
N TYR A 638 21.40 14.11 12.69
CA TYR A 638 20.16 14.77 13.11
C TYR A 638 19.87 14.43 14.58
N GLU A 639 20.20 15.35 15.49
CA GLU A 639 19.73 15.36 16.87
C GLU A 639 18.27 15.87 16.94
N TYR A 640 17.43 15.13 17.67
CA TYR A 640 16.08 15.56 18.08
C TYR A 640 16.19 16.42 19.33
N GLU A 641 15.80 17.70 19.26
CA GLU A 641 15.54 18.54 20.42
C GLU A 641 14.09 18.34 20.92
N GLU A 642 13.95 17.98 22.20
CA GLU A 642 12.68 17.97 22.94
C GLU A 642 12.40 19.40 23.45
N ASP A 643 11.34 20.03 22.93
CA ASP A 643 10.82 21.29 23.49
C ASP A 643 9.93 21.01 24.72
N HIS A 644 10.39 21.50 25.87
CA HIS A 644 9.58 21.69 27.07
C HIS A 644 8.87 23.05 26.98
N ASN A 645 7.54 23.04 26.90
CA ASN A 645 6.72 24.22 27.20
C ASN A 645 6.00 24.04 28.53
N ASP A 646 6.42 24.81 29.52
CA ASP A 646 5.62 25.23 30.67
C ASP A 646 5.15 26.68 30.42
N VAL A 647 3.85 26.89 30.67
CA VAL A 647 3.04 28.15 30.70
C VAL A 647 2.46 28.65 29.38
#